data_AF-A0A960D9Z5-F1
#
_entry.id   AF-A0A960D9Z5-F1
#
_cell.length_a   1.000
_cell.length_b   1.000
_cell.length_c   1.000
_cell.angle_alpha   90.00
_cell.angle_beta   90.00
_cell.angle_gamma   90.00
#
_symmetry.space_group_name_H-M   'P 1'
#
loop_
_entity.id
_entity.type
_entity.pdbx_description
1 polymer ?
#
loop_
_entity_poly.entity_id
_entity_poly.type
_entity_poly.pdbx_seq_one_letter_code
_entity_poly.pdbx_strand_id
1 'polypeptide(L)'
;MAAEEHAGRFAGLAVSLGIGIAVAVGGIGDATAEPGDAASSSDSADSGSKPASRTSNDATTDARSADRADADADTGGPSARQNGSRSLRESISSAESESATESDTDPRESPTADAAPRRGPLRSSHRETTDTQEFSTARLTEDAEPSEVASPPTKNAPPPGRQSPPVETQALSAVLGAARRPADLPPTDPETPTERPSVNSNVLAGEPDSESDAAIDPTGSEFGPAAAASISPANTAPTATATIAAPDGITGVTKVAVTASDIDGDALTYTASRPIWGWVSNLGDGNFTYSTNEFVRLLARFLPFINSDRFSVTVNDGQGGTASVNVNTTVIPLNSAPVLRSRSVGTPNATTGVVVGGVTARDPNFDSLSYIPSTATTDKGTVSVNGGGGFTYTPTATARHAAAAESATTADKTDTFKVQVVDKFGAVAEIPVTVNISPINSAPTGTSTVGSPDAVSGLATGTVLGEDTDGDTLSYSGSTTTLKGTFVVDADGSFTYVPTPSARYNAWHPYATLSDGIDAVAVTIDDGHGGVTTVPVRVAISPSDQEPPDQGLSTFCGCTMMPEDTIFHADVRNLPVLPESDKFIELLGGSRGGTLKSGMGAKEWMGSTGGGLPVNIVEASHPKETVIFNRGYSTTGPGIDDRPYPIPSYPIVEGMPSAPAWDRHLLVFQKETCISYELINVAHGYELPAAGVLDGLGSVLHRALWGDAWTAQGGAQYDMSSGLYPEIGFANASQIPFLPMLLRPDDLERGEIDHMLGFVIAAGHGAGFTWPARNGDGTSPDGVPMGTVFRLNSDFDITGYSRATQVILRGLQVHGGVIYDSGPEGDYLALGNIRTEWTGTEHIEAARELNTIPLEFFEAVDVSALAVDPAVGWYTR
;
A
#
# COMPACT_ATOMS: atom_id res chain seq x y z
N MET A 1 27.39 6.06 -44.45
CA MET A 1 27.70 7.17 -45.37
C MET A 1 27.06 8.45 -44.85
N ALA A 2 27.73 9.13 -43.92
CA ALA A 2 27.27 10.41 -43.34
C ALA A 2 28.47 11.26 -42.82
N ALA A 3 29.67 11.04 -43.37
CA ALA A 3 30.93 11.57 -42.86
C ALA A 3 31.60 12.62 -43.77
N GLU A 4 31.23 12.70 -45.05
CA GLU A 4 31.86 13.61 -46.01
C GLU A 4 31.31 15.04 -45.97
N GLU A 5 30.06 15.24 -45.49
CA GLU A 5 29.40 16.55 -45.56
C GLU A 5 29.97 17.60 -44.58
N HIS A 6 30.65 17.16 -43.51
CA HIS A 6 31.27 18.06 -42.53
C HIS A 6 32.68 18.56 -42.91
N ALA A 7 33.39 17.87 -43.82
CA ALA A 7 34.70 18.31 -44.29
C ALA A 7 34.63 19.67 -45.01
N GLY A 8 33.51 19.96 -45.68
CA GLY A 8 33.30 21.18 -46.47
C GLY A 8 33.19 22.49 -45.67
N ARG A 9 33.04 22.45 -44.33
CA ARG A 9 32.88 23.67 -43.51
C ARG A 9 34.12 24.12 -42.73
N PHE A 10 35.09 23.25 -42.48
CA PHE A 10 36.30 23.64 -41.74
C PHE A 10 37.33 24.43 -42.58
N ALA A 11 37.35 24.25 -43.90
CA ALA A 11 38.20 25.03 -44.80
C ALA A 11 37.93 26.55 -44.79
N GLY A 12 36.75 26.99 -44.33
CA GLY A 12 36.36 28.39 -44.32
C GLY A 12 36.88 29.22 -43.14
N LEU A 13 37.31 28.60 -42.04
CA LEU A 13 37.68 29.32 -40.80
C LEU A 13 39.20 29.39 -40.55
N ALA A 14 39.99 28.59 -41.24
CA ALA A 14 41.46 28.57 -41.10
C ALA A 14 42.19 29.69 -41.89
N VAL A 15 41.47 30.49 -42.67
CA VAL A 15 42.06 31.48 -43.61
C VAL A 15 42.14 32.90 -43.00
N SER A 16 41.55 33.14 -41.83
CA SER A 16 41.54 34.45 -41.15
C SER A 16 42.59 34.63 -40.04
N LEU A 17 43.40 33.61 -39.74
CA LEU A 17 44.58 33.70 -38.87
C LEU A 17 45.82 33.19 -39.62
N GLY A 18 46.55 34.11 -40.25
CA GLY A 18 47.61 33.81 -41.20
C GLY A 18 48.87 33.20 -40.57
N ILE A 19 48.94 31.87 -40.51
CA ILE A 19 50.17 31.10 -40.31
C ILE A 19 50.32 30.13 -41.48
N GLY A 20 51.20 30.45 -42.42
CA GLY A 20 51.45 29.61 -43.59
C GLY A 20 52.41 28.47 -43.28
N ILE A 21 51.96 27.23 -43.46
CA ILE A 21 52.82 26.03 -43.42
C ILE A 21 53.00 25.53 -44.86
N ALA A 22 54.25 25.45 -45.32
CA ALA A 22 54.59 24.88 -46.61
C ALA A 22 54.70 23.35 -46.51
N VAL A 23 53.91 22.63 -47.31
CA VAL A 23 54.02 21.17 -47.43
C VAL A 23 55.08 20.83 -48.48
N ALA A 24 56.10 20.07 -48.07
CA ALA A 24 57.07 19.45 -48.98
C ALA A 24 56.85 17.92 -48.99
N VAL A 25 56.89 17.29 -50.16
CA VAL A 25 56.47 15.89 -50.35
C VAL A 25 57.63 14.98 -50.73
N GLY A 26 57.93 14.02 -49.84
CA GLY A 26 58.58 12.74 -50.15
C GLY A 26 60.09 12.79 -50.45
N GLY A 27 60.74 11.62 -50.32
CA GLY A 27 62.11 11.42 -50.81
C GLY A 27 63.02 10.61 -49.89
N ILE A 28 63.10 9.31 -50.18
CA ILE A 28 64.13 8.35 -49.76
C ILE A 28 65.55 8.98 -49.80
N GLY A 29 66.38 8.82 -48.75
CA GLY A 29 67.77 9.29 -48.77
C GLY A 29 68.61 8.83 -47.57
N ASP A 30 69.74 8.19 -47.85
CA ASP A 30 70.63 7.49 -46.93
C ASP A 30 71.58 8.37 -46.08
N ALA A 31 72.11 7.75 -45.02
CA ALA A 31 73.48 7.89 -44.48
C ALA A 31 74.06 9.22 -43.91
N THR A 32 74.36 9.15 -42.60
CA THR A 32 75.65 9.50 -41.92
C THR A 32 76.06 10.94 -41.58
N ALA A 33 76.97 11.02 -40.59
CA ALA A 33 77.92 12.11 -40.24
C ALA A 33 77.47 13.25 -39.29
N GLU A 34 77.59 12.95 -38.00
CA GLU A 34 78.45 13.66 -37.00
C GLU A 34 79.69 14.44 -37.56
N PRO A 35 80.41 15.26 -36.75
CA PRO A 35 80.11 15.78 -35.39
C PRO A 35 80.47 17.28 -35.15
N GLY A 36 80.17 17.76 -33.94
CA GLY A 36 81.06 18.67 -33.18
C GLY A 36 80.95 20.19 -33.44
N ASP A 37 81.64 21.04 -32.68
CA ASP A 37 82.19 20.89 -31.30
C ASP A 37 82.67 22.28 -30.80
N ALA A 38 82.94 22.41 -29.49
CA ALA A 38 83.70 23.51 -28.85
C ALA A 38 83.13 24.96 -28.96
N ALA A 39 83.46 25.90 -28.05
CA ALA A 39 83.87 25.83 -26.63
C ALA A 39 83.82 27.24 -26.01
N SER A 40 83.73 27.35 -24.68
CA SER A 40 84.47 28.36 -23.89
C SER A 40 84.31 28.12 -22.39
N SER A 41 85.29 28.59 -21.62
CA SER A 41 85.44 28.42 -20.17
C SER A 41 85.27 29.75 -19.41
N SER A 42 84.80 29.72 -18.15
CA SER A 42 85.57 30.28 -17.01
C SER A 42 84.86 30.15 -15.64
N ASP A 43 85.66 29.70 -14.67
CA ASP A 43 85.77 30.15 -13.27
C ASP A 43 84.59 30.63 -12.39
N SER A 44 84.32 29.80 -11.35
CA SER A 44 84.64 30.07 -9.92
C SER A 44 83.85 31.05 -9.02
N ALA A 45 83.88 30.72 -7.71
CA ALA A 45 83.69 31.56 -6.50
C ALA A 45 82.26 31.87 -5.94
N ASP A 46 81.67 30.86 -5.30
CA ASP A 46 81.35 30.75 -3.85
C ASP A 46 80.94 31.98 -2.96
N SER A 47 80.21 31.66 -1.87
CA SER A 47 79.82 32.47 -0.69
C SER A 47 78.71 33.54 -0.85
N GLY A 48 77.95 33.92 0.19
CA GLY A 48 77.82 33.33 1.53
C GLY A 48 77.10 34.21 2.57
N SER A 49 76.06 33.65 3.23
CA SER A 49 75.50 34.02 4.56
C SER A 49 74.88 35.41 4.88
N LYS A 50 73.66 35.34 5.46
CA LYS A 50 72.95 36.22 6.44
C LYS A 50 73.68 37.45 7.03
N PRO A 51 72.93 38.55 7.31
CA PRO A 51 72.44 38.79 8.69
C PRO A 51 70.97 39.27 8.77
N ALA A 52 70.52 39.86 9.89
CA ALA A 52 69.10 40.04 10.22
C ALA A 52 68.67 41.42 10.76
N SER A 53 67.47 41.84 10.35
CA SER A 53 66.48 42.70 11.06
C SER A 53 66.69 44.24 11.22
N ARG A 54 65.53 44.92 11.21
CA ARG A 54 65.17 46.29 11.67
C ARG A 54 65.22 47.52 10.72
N THR A 55 64.05 48.18 10.67
CA THR A 55 63.77 49.64 10.57
C THR A 55 64.09 50.41 9.27
N SER A 56 63.30 51.41 8.81
CA SER A 56 61.95 51.91 9.19
C SER A 56 61.47 53.07 8.27
N ASN A 57 60.15 53.38 8.29
CA ASN A 57 59.49 54.62 7.77
C ASN A 57 59.51 54.80 6.23
N ASP A 58 58.63 55.57 5.57
CA ASP A 58 57.37 56.32 5.88
C ASP A 58 56.57 56.39 4.55
N ALA A 59 55.35 56.92 4.32
CA ALA A 59 54.22 57.64 4.97
C ALA A 59 53.05 57.57 3.90
N THR A 60 51.78 58.06 3.93
CA THR A 60 50.71 58.75 4.73
C THR A 60 49.44 58.66 3.81
N THR A 61 48.15 58.95 4.06
CA THR A 61 47.19 59.49 5.07
C THR A 61 45.78 58.99 4.60
N ASP A 62 44.55 59.27 5.06
CA ASP A 62 43.82 60.01 6.13
C ASP A 62 42.35 59.47 6.10
N ALA A 63 41.35 59.89 6.90
CA ALA A 63 41.17 59.97 8.36
C ALA A 63 39.85 60.73 8.68
N ARG A 64 38.90 60.16 9.49
CA ARG A 64 37.86 60.96 10.22
C ARG A 64 36.99 60.18 11.23
N SER A 65 36.83 60.78 12.43
CA SER A 65 35.79 60.60 13.48
C SER A 65 35.71 59.25 14.24
N ALA A 66 35.59 59.10 15.59
CA ALA A 66 35.25 59.90 16.80
C ALA A 66 33.94 59.38 17.48
N ASP A 67 33.75 59.29 18.82
CA ASP A 67 34.59 59.48 20.05
C ASP A 67 33.80 59.02 21.33
N ARG A 68 34.46 58.91 22.52
CA ARG A 68 33.96 58.82 23.94
C ARG A 68 33.45 57.49 24.56
N ALA A 69 33.39 57.30 25.90
CA ALA A 69 34.20 57.75 27.09
C ALA A 69 33.67 57.15 28.44
N ASP A 70 34.50 57.13 29.50
CA ASP A 70 34.21 57.14 30.98
C ASP A 70 33.38 56.01 31.67
N ALA A 71 33.40 55.75 33.00
CA ALA A 71 34.43 55.85 34.08
C ALA A 71 33.99 55.15 35.41
N ASP A 72 34.98 54.78 36.26
CA ASP A 72 35.02 54.47 37.73
C ASP A 72 33.90 53.80 38.61
N ALA A 73 34.32 52.72 39.29
CA ALA A 73 34.30 52.40 40.75
C ALA A 73 33.05 52.44 41.69
N ASP A 74 32.80 51.29 42.38
CA ASP A 74 33.05 51.04 43.85
C ASP A 74 31.95 50.29 44.69
N THR A 75 32.40 49.50 45.68
CA THR A 75 31.72 48.87 46.85
C THR A 75 30.51 47.93 46.72
N GLY A 76 30.50 46.86 47.54
CA GLY A 76 29.33 46.53 48.38
C GLY A 76 28.73 45.10 48.35
N GLY A 77 28.72 44.43 49.51
CA GLY A 77 27.69 43.46 49.92
C GLY A 77 27.13 43.87 51.30
N PRO A 78 26.31 43.08 52.04
CA PRO A 78 25.83 41.71 51.78
C PRO A 78 24.31 41.50 52.09
N SER A 79 23.87 40.23 52.21
CA SER A 79 22.80 39.74 53.11
C SER A 79 21.34 40.28 53.03
N ALA A 80 20.48 39.50 52.36
CA ALA A 80 19.19 38.92 52.84
C ALA A 80 18.06 39.73 53.56
N ARG A 81 16.82 39.26 53.27
CA ARG A 81 15.51 39.39 53.98
C ARG A 81 14.52 40.52 53.62
N GLN A 82 13.33 40.06 53.18
CA GLN A 82 11.97 40.51 53.57
C GLN A 82 11.53 41.94 53.12
N ASN A 83 10.23 42.27 52.97
CA ASN A 83 9.01 41.54 53.35
C ASN A 83 7.77 41.84 52.46
N GLY A 84 6.95 40.81 52.20
CA GLY A 84 5.48 40.88 52.03
C GLY A 84 4.88 41.41 50.71
N SER A 85 3.62 41.07 50.36
CA SER A 85 2.73 40.01 50.91
C SER A 85 1.42 39.83 50.12
N ARG A 86 1.00 38.57 49.83
CA ARG A 86 -0.39 38.06 50.03
C ARG A 86 -0.56 36.57 49.63
N SER A 87 -1.40 35.83 50.36
CA SER A 87 -1.94 34.45 50.16
C SER A 87 -0.97 33.33 49.69
N LEU A 88 -0.52 32.40 50.55
CA LEU A 88 -1.20 31.25 51.20
C LEU A 88 -1.38 30.02 50.25
N ARG A 89 -0.79 28.81 50.42
CA ARG A 89 -0.56 27.84 51.56
C ARG A 89 -1.79 26.97 51.91
N GLU A 90 -1.73 25.69 52.35
CA GLU A 90 -0.66 24.65 52.61
C GLU A 90 -1.13 23.29 52.00
N SER A 91 -0.37 22.22 51.67
CA SER A 91 1.01 21.71 51.88
C SER A 91 1.30 20.83 53.14
N ILE A 92 1.11 19.49 53.03
CA ILE A 92 1.41 18.45 54.06
C ILE A 92 1.89 17.12 53.44
N SER A 93 2.57 16.27 54.22
CA SER A 93 2.90 14.85 53.94
C SER A 93 2.81 13.97 55.21
N SER A 94 2.89 12.64 55.04
CA SER A 94 3.16 11.61 56.09
C SER A 94 1.96 11.06 56.90
N ALA A 95 2.22 9.97 57.66
CA ALA A 95 1.33 9.04 58.39
C ALA A 95 0.56 8.03 57.51
N GLU A 96 0.62 6.69 57.67
CA GLU A 96 0.90 5.71 58.77
C GLU A 96 -0.28 5.30 59.67
N SER A 97 -0.16 4.09 60.25
CA SER A 97 -1.06 3.37 61.19
C SER A 97 -2.37 2.78 60.62
N GLU A 98 -2.88 1.59 61.05
CA GLU A 98 -2.24 0.37 61.58
C GLU A 98 -3.29 -0.78 61.71
N SER A 99 -2.84 -2.05 61.81
CA SER A 99 -3.63 -3.26 62.19
C SER A 99 -4.73 -3.71 61.17
N ALA A 100 -5.13 -4.97 61.01
CA ALA A 100 -4.77 -6.28 61.60
C ALA A 100 -5.09 -7.40 60.54
N THR A 101 -4.85 -8.72 60.68
CA THR A 101 -4.39 -9.58 61.80
C THR A 101 -3.64 -10.82 61.25
N GLU A 102 -3.41 -11.84 62.10
CA GLU A 102 -2.67 -13.10 61.90
C GLU A 102 -3.35 -14.19 61.03
N SER A 103 -2.52 -14.94 60.28
CA SER A 103 -2.31 -16.42 60.34
C SER A 103 -1.71 -16.88 59.00
N ASP A 104 -0.52 -17.47 58.87
CA ASP A 104 0.21 -18.49 59.64
C ASP A 104 -0.45 -19.88 59.62
N THR A 105 -0.06 -20.71 58.65
CA THR A 105 0.23 -22.15 58.83
C THR A 105 0.81 -22.78 57.55
N ASP A 106 2.09 -23.13 57.58
CA ASP A 106 2.59 -24.39 57.00
C ASP A 106 2.96 -25.29 58.18
N PRO A 107 2.46 -26.53 58.22
CA PRO A 107 3.45 -27.61 58.22
C PRO A 107 3.03 -28.85 57.43
N ARG A 108 3.95 -29.29 56.55
CA ARG A 108 4.44 -30.67 56.39
C ARG A 108 3.39 -31.80 56.19
N GLU A 109 3.56 -32.56 55.10
CA GLU A 109 4.12 -33.93 55.21
C GLU A 109 4.50 -34.54 53.85
N SER A 110 5.33 -35.58 53.91
CA SER A 110 5.70 -36.53 52.85
C SER A 110 5.53 -37.96 53.48
N PRO A 111 5.78 -39.12 52.82
CA PRO A 111 6.40 -39.38 51.50
C PRO A 111 5.77 -40.58 50.72
N THR A 112 6.50 -41.12 49.71
CA THR A 112 6.34 -42.47 49.06
C THR A 112 5.05 -42.70 48.24
N ALA A 113 4.92 -43.64 47.28
CA ALA A 113 5.74 -44.71 46.67
C ALA A 113 5.08 -45.12 45.30
N ASP A 114 5.63 -45.93 44.39
CA ASP A 114 6.98 -46.43 44.03
C ASP A 114 6.86 -47.30 42.72
N ALA A 115 7.97 -47.84 42.20
CA ALA A 115 8.07 -49.06 41.39
C ALA A 115 7.56 -49.09 39.91
N ALA A 116 8.53 -48.96 38.99
CA ALA A 116 8.70 -49.92 37.88
C ALA A 116 9.38 -51.22 38.43
N PRO A 117 9.69 -52.33 37.68
CA PRO A 117 9.74 -52.48 36.21
C PRO A 117 9.35 -53.89 35.64
N ARG A 118 9.58 -54.11 34.31
CA ARG A 118 10.28 -55.28 33.67
C ARG A 118 9.62 -55.96 32.45
N ARG A 119 10.51 -56.36 31.51
CA ARG A 119 10.47 -57.49 30.54
C ARG A 119 9.60 -57.40 29.26
N GLY A 120 10.30 -57.35 28.12
CA GLY A 120 10.03 -58.21 26.96
C GLY A 120 10.78 -59.56 27.10
N PRO A 121 11.12 -60.30 26.01
CA PRO A 121 10.95 -60.00 24.57
C PRO A 121 10.26 -61.14 23.78
N LEU A 122 10.17 -61.04 22.45
CA LEU A 122 10.36 -62.18 21.52
C LEU A 122 10.64 -61.71 20.07
N ARG A 123 11.16 -62.62 19.22
CA ARG A 123 11.55 -62.39 17.81
C ARG A 123 10.74 -63.27 16.84
N SER A 124 10.36 -62.71 15.69
CA SER A 124 10.44 -63.37 14.36
C SER A 124 10.17 -62.31 13.28
N SER A 125 11.02 -61.93 12.33
CA SER A 125 11.98 -62.66 11.46
C SER A 125 11.35 -63.47 10.33
N HIS A 126 11.03 -62.81 9.21
CA HIS A 126 11.18 -63.35 7.85
C HIS A 126 11.64 -62.23 6.90
N ARG A 127 12.16 -62.61 5.73
CA ARG A 127 12.96 -61.81 4.79
C ARG A 127 12.75 -62.36 3.38
N GLU A 128 13.17 -61.61 2.35
CA GLU A 128 13.35 -62.04 0.95
C GLU A 128 12.03 -62.14 0.13
N THR A 129 11.95 -61.73 -1.14
CA THR A 129 12.98 -61.11 -2.03
C THR A 129 12.36 -60.22 -3.12
N THR A 130 13.25 -59.49 -3.82
CA THR A 130 13.17 -58.99 -5.21
C THR A 130 12.34 -59.87 -6.17
N ASP A 131 11.79 -59.35 -7.28
CA ASP A 131 12.59 -58.80 -8.39
C ASP A 131 11.90 -57.79 -9.32
N THR A 132 12.67 -57.20 -10.24
CA THR A 132 12.21 -56.27 -11.30
C THR A 132 12.14 -56.94 -12.68
N GLN A 133 11.27 -56.45 -13.57
CA GLN A 133 11.65 -55.89 -14.90
C GLN A 133 10.43 -55.60 -15.82
N GLU A 134 10.73 -54.93 -16.93
CA GLU A 134 9.84 -54.33 -17.94
C GLU A 134 9.39 -55.34 -19.02
N PHE A 135 8.25 -55.12 -19.69
CA PHE A 135 8.21 -54.49 -21.03
C PHE A 135 6.77 -54.30 -21.57
N SER A 136 6.63 -53.45 -22.59
CA SER A 136 5.36 -52.98 -23.18
C SER A 136 4.80 -53.87 -24.30
N THR A 137 3.47 -53.88 -24.49
CA THR A 137 2.87 -53.79 -25.86
C THR A 137 1.40 -53.33 -25.88
N ALA A 138 1.04 -52.63 -26.97
CA ALA A 138 -0.19 -51.91 -27.29
C ALA A 138 -1.52 -52.76 -27.34
N ARG A 139 -2.74 -52.24 -27.62
CA ARG A 139 -3.17 -51.01 -28.34
C ARG A 139 -4.68 -50.68 -28.11
N LEU A 140 -5.13 -49.56 -28.72
CA LEU A 140 -6.49 -48.99 -28.94
C LEU A 140 -6.78 -47.78 -28.02
N THR A 141 -6.74 -46.49 -28.39
CA THR A 141 -7.00 -45.64 -29.61
C THR A 141 -8.38 -44.96 -29.62
N GLU A 142 -8.40 -43.72 -30.14
CA GLU A 142 -9.50 -42.74 -30.25
C GLU A 142 -9.88 -41.98 -28.94
N ASP A 143 -9.97 -40.65 -28.92
CA ASP A 143 -9.33 -39.64 -29.80
C ASP A 143 -9.34 -38.20 -29.20
N ALA A 144 -8.72 -37.25 -29.92
CA ALA A 144 -8.72 -35.78 -29.76
C ALA A 144 -7.73 -35.13 -28.76
N GLU A 145 -6.80 -34.35 -29.31
CA GLU A 145 -5.80 -33.51 -28.62
C GLU A 145 -5.72 -32.08 -29.26
N PRO A 146 -4.97 -31.10 -28.70
CA PRO A 146 -5.15 -29.66 -28.94
C PRO A 146 -4.26 -29.04 -30.04
N SER A 147 -4.20 -27.70 -30.13
CA SER A 147 -3.32 -26.92 -31.01
C SER A 147 -3.04 -25.50 -30.48
N GLU A 148 -2.05 -24.81 -31.04
CA GLU A 148 -1.23 -23.78 -30.36
C GLU A 148 -1.48 -22.29 -30.72
N VAL A 149 -0.98 -21.42 -29.81
CA VAL A 149 -0.23 -20.14 -29.99
C VAL A 149 -0.37 -19.32 -31.30
N ALA A 150 -0.65 -18.01 -31.17
CA ALA A 150 -0.17 -16.94 -32.08
C ALA A 150 -0.18 -15.54 -31.43
N SER A 151 0.74 -14.66 -31.86
CA SER A 151 0.99 -13.29 -31.31
C SER A 151 0.57 -12.14 -32.27
N PRO A 152 0.46 -10.86 -31.83
CA PRO A 152 -0.22 -9.79 -32.59
C PRO A 152 0.68 -8.86 -33.46
N PRO A 153 0.10 -8.09 -34.41
CA PRO A 153 0.82 -7.13 -35.29
C PRO A 153 0.76 -5.65 -34.83
N THR A 154 1.46 -4.73 -35.53
CA THR A 154 1.69 -3.33 -35.07
C THR A 154 1.62 -2.22 -36.15
N LYS A 155 1.43 -0.95 -35.69
CA LYS A 155 1.91 0.36 -36.24
C LYS A 155 1.15 1.19 -37.33
N ASN A 156 0.92 2.48 -36.99
CA ASN A 156 1.07 3.75 -37.77
C ASN A 156 -0.01 4.35 -38.73
N ALA A 157 -0.84 5.31 -38.23
CA ALA A 157 -0.90 6.79 -38.49
C ALA A 157 -0.81 7.43 -39.93
N PRO A 158 -1.11 8.76 -40.17
CA PRO A 158 -2.08 9.78 -39.63
C PRO A 158 -2.74 10.66 -40.79
N PRO A 159 -2.96 12.01 -40.72
CA PRO A 159 -3.90 12.93 -39.99
C PRO A 159 -4.84 13.77 -40.95
N PRO A 160 -5.31 15.04 -40.68
CA PRO A 160 -6.09 15.67 -39.58
C PRO A 160 -7.41 16.41 -40.02
N GLY A 161 -8.27 16.88 -39.09
CA GLY A 161 -9.44 17.75 -39.42
C GLY A 161 -10.17 18.45 -38.24
N ARG A 162 -10.00 19.78 -38.09
CA ARG A 162 -10.39 20.67 -36.96
C ARG A 162 -11.89 20.96 -36.69
N GLN A 163 -12.15 21.47 -35.46
CA GLN A 163 -13.14 22.50 -35.02
C GLN A 163 -14.57 22.13 -34.50
N SER A 164 -15.06 22.96 -33.57
CA SER A 164 -16.33 22.93 -32.79
C SER A 164 -16.69 24.36 -32.31
N PRO A 165 -17.83 24.68 -31.62
CA PRO A 165 -19.04 23.90 -31.25
C PRO A 165 -20.29 24.30 -32.10
N PRO A 166 -21.40 25.05 -31.73
CA PRO A 166 -21.85 25.72 -30.49
C PRO A 166 -23.35 25.53 -30.02
N VAL A 167 -23.59 25.72 -28.70
CA VAL A 167 -24.66 26.51 -28.00
C VAL A 167 -26.17 26.49 -28.43
N GLU A 168 -27.04 26.11 -27.46
CA GLU A 168 -28.48 26.50 -27.16
C GLU A 168 -29.55 26.55 -28.29
N THR A 169 -30.88 26.66 -28.09
CA THR A 169 -31.75 27.10 -26.95
C THR A 169 -33.14 26.40 -26.93
N GLN A 170 -33.96 26.68 -25.91
CA GLN A 170 -35.36 26.24 -25.69
C GLN A 170 -36.41 26.98 -26.55
N ALA A 171 -37.63 26.42 -26.73
CA ALA A 171 -38.88 27.15 -27.07
C ALA A 171 -40.16 26.34 -26.72
N LEU A 172 -41.36 26.97 -26.76
CA LEU A 172 -42.60 26.47 -26.14
C LEU A 172 -43.90 26.75 -26.95
N SER A 173 -44.84 25.77 -26.99
CA SER A 173 -46.31 25.89 -27.12
C SER A 173 -47.03 26.44 -28.38
N ALA A 174 -48.36 26.13 -28.44
CA ALA A 174 -49.45 26.72 -29.28
C ALA A 174 -49.62 26.15 -30.73
N VAL A 175 -50.79 26.10 -31.42
CA VAL A 175 -52.22 26.42 -31.09
C VAL A 175 -53.22 25.86 -32.16
N LEU A 176 -54.46 25.47 -31.78
CA LEU A 176 -55.69 25.17 -32.60
C LEU A 176 -55.59 24.21 -33.85
N GLY A 177 -56.67 23.62 -34.42
CA GLY A 177 -58.08 23.50 -33.99
C GLY A 177 -59.13 23.74 -35.09
N ALA A 178 -59.54 22.72 -35.88
CA ALA A 178 -60.70 22.76 -36.81
C ALA A 178 -61.16 21.33 -37.25
N ALA A 179 -62.35 21.19 -37.88
CA ALA A 179 -63.00 19.89 -38.18
C ALA A 179 -63.78 19.84 -39.52
N ARG A 180 -64.15 18.63 -40.00
CA ARG A 180 -65.35 18.35 -40.84
C ARG A 180 -65.69 16.84 -41.00
N ARG A 181 -67.00 16.54 -41.15
CA ARG A 181 -67.59 15.27 -41.65
C ARG A 181 -68.14 15.47 -43.08
N PRO A 182 -68.65 14.43 -43.76
CA PRO A 182 -70.12 14.22 -43.82
C PRO A 182 -70.55 12.74 -43.57
N ALA A 183 -71.81 12.39 -43.85
CA ALA A 183 -72.47 11.08 -43.60
C ALA A 183 -73.68 10.86 -44.55
N ASP A 184 -74.30 9.66 -44.57
CA ASP A 184 -75.62 9.39 -45.20
C ASP A 184 -76.34 8.13 -44.62
N LEU A 185 -77.66 8.02 -44.81
CA LEU A 185 -78.65 7.09 -44.17
C LEU A 185 -80.03 7.13 -44.92
N PRO A 186 -81.18 6.55 -44.46
CA PRO A 186 -81.36 5.36 -43.58
C PRO A 186 -82.13 4.06 -44.04
N PRO A 187 -83.48 3.96 -44.26
CA PRO A 187 -84.35 3.21 -43.32
C PRO A 187 -85.27 2.09 -43.88
N THR A 188 -85.68 1.12 -43.03
CA THR A 188 -87.09 0.65 -42.79
C THR A 188 -87.18 -0.39 -41.64
N ASP A 189 -88.41 -0.74 -41.19
CA ASP A 189 -88.81 -1.36 -39.88
C ASP A 189 -90.08 -2.27 -40.13
N PRO A 190 -90.87 -2.89 -39.18
CA PRO A 190 -90.81 -3.00 -37.69
C PRO A 190 -91.27 -4.37 -37.05
N GLU A 191 -91.55 -4.35 -35.72
CA GLU A 191 -92.43 -5.23 -34.85
C GLU A 191 -91.81 -6.21 -33.81
N THR A 192 -92.64 -6.70 -32.85
CA THR A 192 -92.28 -7.15 -31.46
C THR A 192 -92.87 -8.53 -31.04
N PRO A 193 -92.51 -9.09 -29.84
CA PRO A 193 -93.45 -9.11 -28.69
C PRO A 193 -92.79 -9.07 -27.26
N THR A 194 -93.49 -9.45 -26.18
CA THR A 194 -93.30 -8.94 -24.79
C THR A 194 -93.26 -9.94 -23.59
N GLU A 195 -92.65 -9.46 -22.49
CA GLU A 195 -92.91 -9.68 -21.02
C GLU A 195 -92.50 -10.97 -20.21
N ARG A 196 -92.03 -10.71 -18.96
CA ARG A 196 -91.97 -11.55 -17.72
C ARG A 196 -90.97 -12.72 -17.58
N PRO A 197 -90.66 -13.18 -16.33
CA PRO A 197 -90.69 -12.54 -14.99
C PRO A 197 -89.36 -12.67 -14.19
N SER A 198 -89.30 -12.14 -12.96
CA SER A 198 -88.11 -12.13 -12.06
C SER A 198 -88.37 -12.77 -10.68
N VAL A 199 -87.52 -13.71 -10.21
CA VAL A 199 -87.66 -14.44 -8.93
C VAL A 199 -86.30 -14.88 -8.32
N ASN A 200 -86.17 -14.76 -6.99
CA ASN A 200 -85.17 -15.39 -6.07
C ASN A 200 -83.68 -14.97 -6.19
N SER A 201 -82.84 -15.12 -5.15
CA SER A 201 -82.85 -16.07 -4.01
C SER A 201 -82.25 -15.43 -2.73
N ASN A 202 -82.29 -15.97 -1.50
CA ASN A 202 -82.89 -17.19 -0.90
C ASN A 202 -82.89 -17.04 0.65
N VAL A 203 -83.48 -17.96 1.43
CA VAL A 203 -82.84 -18.59 2.63
C VAL A 203 -83.73 -19.66 3.31
N LEU A 204 -83.12 -20.84 3.48
CA LEU A 204 -83.33 -21.95 4.45
C LEU A 204 -84.69 -22.67 4.68
N ALA A 205 -84.48 -23.94 5.06
CA ALA A 205 -85.36 -24.98 5.59
C ALA A 205 -86.23 -24.56 6.82
N GLY A 206 -87.21 -25.35 7.24
CA GLY A 206 -87.70 -26.63 6.70
C GLY A 206 -88.36 -27.50 7.78
N GLU A 207 -89.62 -27.84 7.53
CA GLU A 207 -90.49 -28.77 8.28
C GLU A 207 -90.08 -30.25 8.05
N PRO A 208 -90.60 -31.27 8.79
CA PRO A 208 -92.02 -31.37 9.19
C PRO A 208 -92.40 -32.14 10.48
N ASP A 209 -93.74 -32.31 10.61
CA ASP A 209 -94.50 -33.47 11.12
C ASP A 209 -95.21 -33.40 12.49
N SER A 210 -96.56 -33.47 12.40
CA SER A 210 -97.48 -34.28 13.24
C SER A 210 -97.72 -33.86 14.71
N GLU A 211 -98.90 -33.97 15.33
CA GLU A 211 -100.31 -34.17 14.92
C GLU A 211 -101.15 -33.09 15.68
N SER A 212 -102.47 -32.88 15.60
CA SER A 212 -103.64 -33.68 15.18
C SER A 212 -104.86 -32.73 15.09
N ASP A 213 -105.90 -33.03 14.29
CA ASP A 213 -107.18 -32.32 14.36
C ASP A 213 -108.40 -33.23 14.09
N ALA A 214 -109.31 -33.30 15.07
CA ALA A 214 -110.60 -34.02 15.05
C ALA A 214 -111.37 -33.79 16.38
N ALA A 215 -112.69 -33.56 16.45
CA ALA A 215 -113.68 -33.29 15.40
C ALA A 215 -115.02 -32.77 16.00
N ILE A 216 -115.87 -32.16 15.16
CA ILE A 216 -117.36 -32.15 15.21
C ILE A 216 -118.09 -31.35 16.33
N ASP A 217 -118.64 -30.19 15.91
CA ASP A 217 -120.06 -29.74 16.09
C ASP A 217 -120.57 -29.37 17.53
N PRO A 218 -121.81 -28.87 17.76
CA PRO A 218 -121.94 -27.43 18.09
C PRO A 218 -122.93 -27.09 19.25
N THR A 219 -123.32 -25.80 19.30
CA THR A 219 -124.40 -25.15 20.10
C THR A 219 -124.07 -24.69 21.53
N GLY A 220 -124.71 -23.58 21.97
CA GLY A 220 -125.22 -23.53 23.36
C GLY A 220 -124.75 -22.46 24.37
N SER A 221 -125.02 -21.17 24.09
CA SER A 221 -125.33 -20.13 25.12
C SER A 221 -124.23 -19.53 26.06
N GLU A 222 -124.60 -18.35 26.60
CA GLU A 222 -124.21 -17.71 27.88
C GLU A 222 -122.77 -17.25 28.23
N PHE A 223 -122.55 -15.95 28.00
CA PHE A 223 -121.94 -14.94 28.91
C PHE A 223 -120.58 -15.19 29.63
N GLY A 224 -119.51 -14.69 28.99
CA GLY A 224 -118.37 -14.02 29.64
C GLY A 224 -117.13 -14.88 29.95
N PRO A 225 -116.00 -14.26 30.39
CA PRO A 225 -115.75 -12.83 30.61
C PRO A 225 -114.99 -12.16 29.45
N ALA A 226 -114.49 -10.93 29.63
CA ALA A 226 -113.72 -10.21 28.63
C ALA A 226 -112.29 -10.77 28.46
N ALA A 227 -111.90 -11.07 27.22
CA ALA A 227 -110.51 -11.21 26.80
C ALA A 227 -109.93 -9.84 26.38
N ALA A 228 -108.63 -9.64 26.55
CA ALA A 228 -108.01 -8.33 26.44
C ALA A 228 -108.06 -7.75 25.01
N ALA A 229 -108.37 -6.46 24.90
CA ALA A 229 -107.91 -5.69 23.77
C ALA A 229 -106.37 -5.61 23.86
N SER A 230 -105.67 -6.08 22.82
CA SER A 230 -104.23 -5.88 22.68
C SER A 230 -103.97 -4.39 22.48
N ILE A 231 -103.63 -3.69 23.55
CA ILE A 231 -103.10 -2.34 23.50
C ILE A 231 -101.74 -2.44 22.79
N SER A 232 -101.63 -1.95 21.55
CA SER A 232 -100.32 -1.77 20.92
C SER A 232 -99.44 -0.94 21.86
N PRO A 233 -98.15 -1.26 22.02
CA PRO A 233 -97.26 -0.43 22.84
C PRO A 233 -97.32 1.03 22.37
N ALA A 234 -97.34 1.96 23.32
CA ALA A 234 -97.39 3.37 23.00
C ALA A 234 -96.02 3.81 22.49
N ASN A 235 -95.95 4.17 21.20
CA ASN A 235 -94.71 4.49 20.49
C ASN A 235 -93.76 5.39 21.30
N THR A 236 -92.55 4.90 21.55
CA THR A 236 -91.51 5.61 22.30
C THR A 236 -90.64 6.39 21.34
N ALA A 237 -90.56 7.71 21.49
CA ALA A 237 -89.70 8.51 20.63
C ALA A 237 -88.21 8.08 20.72
N PRO A 238 -87.47 8.09 19.60
CA PRO A 238 -86.10 7.60 19.55
C PRO A 238 -85.14 8.42 20.43
N THR A 239 -83.95 7.85 20.65
CA THR A 239 -82.83 8.53 21.32
C THR A 239 -81.70 8.77 20.34
N ALA A 240 -81.07 9.95 20.35
CA ALA A 240 -80.06 10.32 19.37
C ALA A 240 -78.88 11.12 19.97
N THR A 241 -77.68 10.89 19.44
CA THR A 241 -76.43 11.59 19.81
C THR A 241 -75.61 11.88 18.56
N ALA A 242 -74.69 12.84 18.62
CA ALA A 242 -73.83 13.21 17.49
C ALA A 242 -72.34 13.24 17.85
N THR A 243 -71.51 12.66 16.98
CA THR A 243 -70.06 12.80 16.96
C THR A 243 -69.65 13.73 15.83
N ILE A 244 -68.84 14.74 16.14
CA ILE A 244 -68.42 15.80 15.21
C ILE A 244 -66.90 15.70 15.05
N ALA A 245 -66.42 15.50 13.83
CA ALA A 245 -64.99 15.51 13.53
C ALA A 245 -64.44 16.94 13.50
N ALA A 246 -63.12 17.09 13.56
CA ALA A 246 -62.48 18.35 13.16
C ALA A 246 -62.76 18.65 11.66
N PRO A 247 -62.86 19.92 11.25
CA PRO A 247 -62.87 20.30 9.84
C PRO A 247 -61.54 19.88 9.17
N ASP A 248 -61.61 19.38 7.95
CA ASP A 248 -60.43 19.09 7.13
C ASP A 248 -59.66 20.39 6.81
N GLY A 249 -58.35 20.43 7.11
CA GLY A 249 -57.54 21.66 7.09
C GLY A 249 -57.39 22.35 5.73
N ILE A 250 -57.66 21.65 4.61
CA ILE A 250 -57.60 22.21 3.25
C ILE A 250 -59.00 22.55 2.74
N THR A 251 -59.92 21.59 2.77
CA THR A 251 -61.26 21.72 2.17
C THR A 251 -62.27 22.41 3.09
N GLY A 252 -62.04 22.41 4.40
CA GLY A 252 -62.95 22.92 5.43
C GLY A 252 -64.17 22.02 5.68
N VAL A 253 -64.24 20.83 5.06
CA VAL A 253 -65.37 19.91 5.21
C VAL A 253 -65.34 19.28 6.59
N THR A 254 -66.48 19.33 7.29
CA THR A 254 -66.65 18.71 8.62
C THR A 254 -67.51 17.46 8.49
N LYS A 255 -67.02 16.31 8.96
CA LYS A 255 -67.81 15.07 9.04
C LYS A 255 -68.60 15.02 10.34
N VAL A 256 -69.85 14.60 10.27
CA VAL A 256 -70.76 14.49 11.42
C VAL A 256 -71.48 13.15 11.33
N ALA A 257 -71.40 12.35 12.38
CA ALA A 257 -72.14 11.09 12.50
C ALA A 257 -73.19 11.23 13.61
N VAL A 258 -74.45 10.96 13.30
CA VAL A 258 -75.57 10.98 14.25
C VAL A 258 -76.02 9.54 14.47
N THR A 259 -75.73 9.01 15.66
CA THR A 259 -76.14 7.66 16.05
C THR A 259 -77.42 7.76 16.85
N ALA A 260 -78.46 7.06 16.41
CA ALA A 260 -79.74 6.99 17.09
C ALA A 260 -80.20 5.54 17.29
N SER A 261 -80.99 5.33 18.35
CA SER A 261 -81.55 4.04 18.74
C SER A 261 -83.00 4.21 19.15
N ASP A 262 -83.83 3.30 18.65
CA ASP A 262 -85.23 3.15 19.00
C ASP A 262 -85.41 1.92 19.91
N ILE A 263 -86.41 1.93 20.79
CA ILE A 263 -86.69 0.81 21.72
C ILE A 263 -87.85 -0.07 21.26
N ASP A 264 -88.78 0.48 20.48
CA ASP A 264 -89.87 -0.26 19.84
C ASP A 264 -89.40 -0.89 18.51
N GLY A 265 -88.29 -0.39 17.96
CA GLY A 265 -87.52 -1.03 16.88
C GLY A 265 -87.72 -0.41 15.49
N ASP A 266 -88.26 0.81 15.45
CA ASP A 266 -88.72 1.46 14.22
C ASP A 266 -87.63 1.93 13.25
N ALA A 267 -88.03 2.12 11.99
CA ALA A 267 -87.17 2.46 10.87
C ALA A 267 -86.80 3.97 10.87
N LEU A 268 -85.71 4.31 11.56
CA LEU A 268 -85.28 5.69 11.77
C LEU A 268 -84.88 6.44 10.49
N THR A 269 -85.54 7.58 10.27
CA THR A 269 -85.24 8.53 9.17
C THR A 269 -84.55 9.78 9.70
N TYR A 270 -83.56 10.30 8.96
CA TYR A 270 -82.69 11.39 9.39
C TYR A 270 -82.80 12.62 8.48
N THR A 271 -83.06 13.79 9.06
CA THR A 271 -83.20 15.07 8.33
C THR A 271 -82.36 16.17 9.00
N ALA A 272 -81.70 17.02 8.21
CA ALA A 272 -80.88 18.12 8.72
C ALA A 272 -81.52 19.49 8.40
N SER A 273 -81.51 20.41 9.36
CA SER A 273 -81.90 21.79 9.13
C SER A 273 -80.86 22.52 8.27
N ARG A 274 -81.26 23.59 7.59
CA ARG A 274 -80.31 24.45 6.88
C ARG A 274 -79.44 25.22 7.89
N PRO A 275 -78.11 25.21 7.78
CA PRO A 275 -77.21 26.05 8.56
C PRO A 275 -77.15 27.48 7.96
N ILE A 276 -76.37 28.38 8.57
CA ILE A 276 -76.36 29.83 8.23
C ILE A 276 -75.37 30.16 7.11
N TRP A 277 -74.17 29.58 7.17
CA TRP A 277 -73.02 29.89 6.32
C TRP A 277 -72.67 28.76 5.35
N GLY A 278 -73.01 27.51 5.68
CA GLY A 278 -72.74 26.34 4.84
C GLY A 278 -73.96 25.66 4.21
N TRP A 279 -73.77 24.40 3.86
CA TRP A 279 -74.84 23.43 3.59
C TRP A 279 -74.47 22.09 4.24
N VAL A 280 -75.47 21.22 4.40
CA VAL A 280 -75.30 19.86 4.91
C VAL A 280 -75.73 18.88 3.82
N SER A 281 -74.88 17.90 3.52
CA SER A 281 -75.19 16.77 2.67
C SER A 281 -75.39 15.52 3.54
N ASN A 282 -76.52 14.83 3.39
CA ASN A 282 -76.76 13.52 4.00
C ASN A 282 -76.10 12.44 3.12
N LEU A 283 -75.37 11.52 3.73
CA LEU A 283 -74.68 10.40 3.08
C LEU A 283 -75.37 9.04 3.29
N GLY A 284 -76.46 9.00 4.07
CA GLY A 284 -77.11 7.78 4.55
C GLY A 284 -76.76 7.47 6.01
N ASP A 285 -77.61 6.68 6.66
CA ASP A 285 -77.34 6.01 7.95
C ASP A 285 -76.80 6.94 9.05
N GLY A 286 -77.39 8.12 9.17
CA GLY A 286 -77.01 9.14 10.15
C GLY A 286 -75.70 9.89 9.86
N ASN A 287 -75.02 9.62 8.75
CA ASN A 287 -73.77 10.28 8.36
C ASN A 287 -74.01 11.51 7.48
N PHE A 288 -73.30 12.60 7.80
CA PHE A 288 -73.42 13.89 7.13
C PHE A 288 -72.05 14.53 6.88
N THR A 289 -71.98 15.38 5.86
CA THR A 289 -70.91 16.38 5.70
C THR A 289 -71.47 17.78 5.73
N TYR A 290 -70.88 18.63 6.57
CA TYR A 290 -71.08 20.08 6.56
C TYR A 290 -69.96 20.73 5.73
N SER A 291 -70.34 21.61 4.81
CA SER A 291 -69.44 22.24 3.84
C SER A 291 -69.79 23.72 3.64
N THR A 292 -68.80 24.53 3.31
CA THR A 292 -68.93 25.97 3.00
C THR A 292 -68.26 26.29 1.67
N ASN A 293 -68.72 27.34 0.97
CA ASN A 293 -68.03 27.82 -0.23
C ASN A 293 -66.77 28.65 0.11
N GLU A 294 -65.91 28.85 -0.88
CA GLU A 294 -64.64 29.58 -0.72
C GLU A 294 -64.82 31.03 -0.25
N PHE A 295 -65.91 31.69 -0.63
CA PHE A 295 -66.20 33.07 -0.22
C PHE A 295 -66.48 33.18 1.27
N VAL A 296 -67.29 32.25 1.83
CA VAL A 296 -67.53 32.14 3.28
C VAL A 296 -66.22 31.87 4.04
N ARG A 297 -65.38 30.97 3.52
CA ARG A 297 -64.06 30.68 4.09
C ARG A 297 -63.08 31.85 3.96
N LEU A 298 -63.16 32.65 2.90
CA LEU A 298 -62.38 33.89 2.77
C LEU A 298 -62.82 34.94 3.81
N LEU A 299 -64.13 35.07 4.07
CA LEU A 299 -64.65 36.00 5.07
C LEU A 299 -64.35 35.57 6.52
N ALA A 300 -64.36 34.26 6.83
CA ALA A 300 -63.98 33.72 8.14
C ALA A 300 -62.55 34.14 8.57
N ARG A 301 -61.66 34.42 7.60
CA ARG A 301 -60.32 34.98 7.84
C ARG A 301 -60.34 36.33 8.58
N PHE A 302 -61.41 37.12 8.41
CA PHE A 302 -61.50 38.52 8.86
C PHE A 302 -62.68 38.79 9.81
N LEU A 303 -63.69 37.93 9.84
CA LEU A 303 -64.96 38.15 10.54
C LEU A 303 -65.24 37.01 11.54
N PRO A 304 -64.83 37.15 12.82
CA PRO A 304 -64.86 36.04 13.80
C PRO A 304 -66.22 35.40 14.04
N PHE A 305 -67.33 36.10 13.76
CA PHE A 305 -68.69 35.57 13.91
C PHE A 305 -69.08 34.53 12.83
N ILE A 306 -68.26 34.36 11.79
CA ILE A 306 -68.44 33.33 10.75
C ILE A 306 -67.78 32.00 11.15
N ASN A 307 -66.83 32.02 12.09
CA ASN A 307 -65.99 30.86 12.46
C ASN A 307 -66.76 29.71 13.15
N SER A 308 -68.06 29.88 13.39
CA SER A 308 -68.97 28.86 13.90
C SER A 308 -70.29 28.92 13.16
N ASP A 309 -70.82 27.76 12.80
CA ASP A 309 -72.16 27.57 12.24
C ASP A 309 -72.90 26.48 13.03
N ARG A 310 -74.22 26.36 12.84
CA ARG A 310 -75.02 25.34 13.52
C ARG A 310 -76.21 24.87 12.69
N PHE A 311 -76.58 23.61 12.89
CA PHE A 311 -77.84 23.03 12.42
C PHE A 311 -78.38 22.04 13.45
N SER A 312 -79.64 21.63 13.30
CA SER A 312 -80.18 20.47 14.02
C SER A 312 -80.32 19.29 13.06
N VAL A 313 -80.05 18.08 13.55
CA VAL A 313 -80.48 16.84 12.90
C VAL A 313 -81.67 16.30 13.66
N THR A 314 -82.80 16.10 12.97
CA THR A 314 -83.99 15.46 13.51
C THR A 314 -84.09 14.04 12.99
N VAL A 315 -84.22 13.11 13.93
CA VAL A 315 -84.46 11.68 13.71
C VAL A 315 -85.94 11.41 13.98
N ASN A 316 -86.60 10.63 13.13
CA ASN A 316 -88.04 10.35 13.17
C ASN A 316 -88.30 8.86 12.92
N ASP A 317 -89.11 8.25 13.77
CA ASP A 317 -89.50 6.82 13.75
C ASP A 317 -90.55 6.48 12.68
N GLY A 318 -91.29 7.48 12.19
CA GLY A 318 -92.42 7.30 11.27
C GLY A 318 -93.76 7.00 11.95
N GLN A 319 -93.76 6.70 13.25
CA GLN A 319 -94.95 6.47 14.07
C GLN A 319 -95.36 7.69 14.94
N GLY A 320 -94.52 8.71 15.00
CA GLY A 320 -94.84 10.06 15.51
C GLY A 320 -93.90 10.59 16.58
N GLY A 321 -92.90 9.81 17.01
CA GLY A 321 -91.84 10.25 17.89
C GLY A 321 -90.68 10.88 17.12
N THR A 322 -89.97 11.80 17.76
CA THR A 322 -88.81 12.47 17.16
C THR A 322 -87.75 12.80 18.20
N ALA A 323 -86.49 12.79 17.77
CA ALA A 323 -85.34 13.28 18.52
C ALA A 323 -84.62 14.35 17.71
N SER A 324 -84.11 15.40 18.36
CA SER A 324 -83.31 16.43 17.69
C SER A 324 -81.96 16.64 18.38
N VAL A 325 -80.88 16.57 17.62
CA VAL A 325 -79.52 16.85 18.09
C VAL A 325 -79.01 18.14 17.46
N ASN A 326 -78.54 19.08 18.28
CA ASN A 326 -77.90 20.31 17.79
C ASN A 326 -76.43 20.02 17.45
N VAL A 327 -76.06 20.28 16.20
CA VAL A 327 -74.70 20.15 15.67
C VAL A 327 -74.10 21.55 15.54
N ASN A 328 -73.03 21.82 16.28
CA ASN A 328 -72.24 23.05 16.15
C ASN A 328 -70.96 22.73 15.37
N THR A 329 -70.71 23.40 14.26
CA THR A 329 -69.53 23.18 13.40
C THR A 329 -68.61 24.39 13.39
N THR A 330 -67.31 24.15 13.31
CA THR A 330 -66.31 25.21 13.14
C THR A 330 -66.11 25.48 11.65
N VAL A 331 -66.17 26.75 11.24
CA VAL A 331 -65.79 27.18 9.90
C VAL A 331 -64.33 27.63 9.94
N ILE A 332 -63.44 26.87 9.33
CA ILE A 332 -62.04 27.31 9.14
C ILE A 332 -61.95 28.26 7.93
N PRO A 333 -61.04 29.25 7.96
CA PRO A 333 -60.80 30.10 6.81
C PRO A 333 -60.30 29.35 5.57
N LEU A 334 -60.19 30.07 4.45
CA LEU A 334 -59.49 29.55 3.28
C LEU A 334 -58.01 29.42 3.62
N ASN A 335 -57.45 28.23 3.35
CA ASN A 335 -56.20 27.76 3.92
C ASN A 335 -55.42 26.90 2.91
N SER A 336 -54.09 26.89 3.02
CA SER A 336 -53.17 26.20 2.11
C SER A 336 -52.08 25.51 2.92
N ALA A 337 -51.65 24.30 2.52
CA ALA A 337 -50.59 23.60 3.24
C ALA A 337 -49.27 24.41 3.29
N PRO A 338 -48.46 24.26 4.37
CA PRO A 338 -47.15 24.88 4.46
C PRO A 338 -46.21 24.47 3.31
N VAL A 339 -45.31 25.36 2.89
CA VAL A 339 -44.30 25.05 1.86
C VAL A 339 -42.87 25.14 2.42
N LEU A 340 -42.01 24.20 2.02
CA LEU A 340 -40.59 24.18 2.37
C LEU A 340 -39.91 25.49 1.94
N ARG A 341 -39.17 26.11 2.87
CA ARG A 341 -38.35 27.31 2.63
C ARG A 341 -36.85 26.97 2.59
N SER A 342 -36.37 26.18 3.54
CA SER A 342 -34.99 25.67 3.54
C SER A 342 -34.85 24.41 4.38
N ARG A 343 -33.81 23.63 4.09
CA ARG A 343 -33.35 22.48 4.88
C ARG A 343 -31.85 22.61 5.09
N SER A 344 -31.38 22.38 6.29
CA SER A 344 -29.95 22.21 6.61
C SER A 344 -29.75 20.87 7.31
N VAL A 345 -28.66 20.20 6.97
CA VAL A 345 -28.20 18.94 7.58
C VAL A 345 -26.73 19.15 7.89
N GLY A 346 -26.35 18.98 9.15
CA GLY A 346 -24.96 19.05 9.58
C GLY A 346 -24.17 17.80 9.21
N THR A 347 -22.85 17.88 9.29
CA THR A 347 -21.99 16.70 9.27
C THR A 347 -22.22 15.86 10.53
N PRO A 348 -22.20 14.51 10.44
CA PRO A 348 -22.19 13.65 11.62
C PRO A 348 -21.05 13.98 12.58
N ASN A 349 -21.29 13.87 13.89
CA ASN A 349 -20.23 13.84 14.88
C ASN A 349 -19.47 12.50 14.79
N ALA A 350 -18.15 12.53 14.57
CA ALA A 350 -17.36 11.31 14.36
C ALA A 350 -17.42 10.32 15.54
N THR A 351 -17.45 10.82 16.78
CA THR A 351 -17.49 9.98 17.98
C THR A 351 -18.87 9.38 18.22
N THR A 352 -19.93 10.19 18.19
CA THR A 352 -21.29 9.76 18.59
C THR A 352 -22.22 9.41 17.43
N GLY A 353 -21.84 9.71 16.18
CA GLY A 353 -22.67 9.55 14.99
C GLY A 353 -23.81 10.57 14.87
N VAL A 354 -24.05 11.40 15.89
CA VAL A 354 -25.20 12.32 15.97
C VAL A 354 -25.14 13.38 14.87
N VAL A 355 -26.27 13.59 14.19
CA VAL A 355 -26.48 14.63 13.18
C VAL A 355 -27.49 15.64 13.69
N VAL A 356 -27.15 16.93 13.61
CA VAL A 356 -28.06 18.04 13.91
C VAL A 356 -28.38 18.83 12.64
N GLY A 357 -29.55 19.44 12.57
CA GLY A 357 -29.95 20.24 11.42
C GLY A 357 -31.25 21.00 11.64
N GLY A 358 -31.83 21.51 10.58
CA GLY A 358 -33.08 22.27 10.64
C GLY A 358 -33.91 22.22 9.37
N VAL A 359 -35.22 22.32 9.55
CA VAL A 359 -36.21 22.51 8.49
C VAL A 359 -36.93 23.82 8.76
N THR A 360 -36.99 24.70 7.76
CA THR A 360 -37.86 25.89 7.82
C THR A 360 -38.87 25.83 6.69
N ALA A 361 -40.11 26.19 7.01
CA ALA A 361 -41.22 26.31 6.08
C ALA A 361 -41.82 27.73 6.15
N ARG A 362 -42.63 28.07 5.15
CA ARG A 362 -43.51 29.25 5.16
C ARG A 362 -44.93 28.79 4.87
N ASP A 363 -45.87 29.32 5.62
CA ASP A 363 -47.29 29.22 5.28
C ASP A 363 -47.68 30.20 4.14
N PRO A 364 -48.40 29.76 3.08
CA PRO A 364 -48.87 30.65 2.02
C PRO A 364 -49.79 31.78 2.51
N ASN A 365 -50.66 31.50 3.47
CA ASN A 365 -51.65 32.39 4.09
C ASN A 365 -51.11 33.14 5.33
N PHE A 366 -49.83 32.95 5.67
CA PHE A 366 -49.13 33.49 6.84
C PHE A 366 -49.63 32.95 8.20
N ASP A 367 -50.16 31.73 8.25
CA ASP A 367 -50.46 31.05 9.51
C ASP A 367 -49.21 30.65 10.33
N SER A 368 -49.44 30.49 11.63
CA SER A 368 -48.44 30.00 12.58
C SER A 368 -48.20 28.50 12.37
N LEU A 369 -46.94 28.11 12.20
CA LEU A 369 -46.53 26.73 11.96
C LEU A 369 -46.06 26.03 13.24
N SER A 370 -46.38 24.75 13.36
CA SER A 370 -45.80 23.81 14.32
C SER A 370 -44.95 22.78 13.58
N TYR A 371 -43.84 22.37 14.20
CA TYR A 371 -42.90 21.38 13.67
C TYR A 371 -42.85 20.18 14.61
N ILE A 372 -43.14 18.99 14.08
CA ILE A 372 -43.12 17.71 14.81
C ILE A 372 -42.50 16.61 13.94
N PRO A 373 -41.90 15.55 14.52
CA PRO A 373 -41.44 14.42 13.73
C PRO A 373 -42.65 13.65 13.18
N SER A 374 -42.69 13.35 11.88
CA SER A 374 -43.68 12.40 11.34
C SER A 374 -43.34 10.96 11.79
N THR A 375 -42.04 10.72 12.00
CA THR A 375 -41.46 9.46 12.47
C THR A 375 -40.44 9.76 13.58
N ALA A 376 -40.69 9.32 14.82
CA ALA A 376 -39.75 9.50 15.93
C ALA A 376 -38.56 8.52 15.90
N THR A 377 -38.68 7.45 15.12
CA THR A 377 -37.67 6.40 14.93
C THR A 377 -37.65 5.95 13.47
N THR A 378 -36.51 5.45 13.02
CA THR A 378 -36.32 4.67 11.79
C THR A 378 -35.65 3.35 12.16
N ASP A 379 -35.48 2.44 11.21
CA ASP A 379 -34.73 1.19 11.45
C ASP A 379 -33.23 1.45 11.76
N LYS A 380 -32.75 2.66 11.47
CA LYS A 380 -31.34 3.07 11.61
C LYS A 380 -31.07 4.06 12.74
N GLY A 381 -32.09 4.66 13.36
CA GLY A 381 -31.87 5.67 14.38
C GLY A 381 -33.13 6.28 15.00
N THR A 382 -32.92 7.31 15.81
CA THR A 382 -33.97 8.06 16.51
C THR A 382 -33.95 9.52 16.11
N VAL A 383 -35.13 10.14 16.03
CA VAL A 383 -35.32 11.52 15.53
C VAL A 383 -36.08 12.33 16.55
N SER A 384 -35.46 13.41 17.03
CA SER A 384 -36.11 14.45 17.82
C SER A 384 -36.23 15.73 16.99
N VAL A 385 -37.38 16.40 17.04
CA VAL A 385 -37.63 17.70 16.38
C VAL A 385 -38.21 18.66 17.42
N ASN A 386 -37.64 19.86 17.50
CA ASN A 386 -38.16 20.94 18.34
C ASN A 386 -39.19 21.80 17.58
N GLY A 387 -40.03 22.52 18.31
CA GLY A 387 -41.09 23.37 17.73
C GLY A 387 -40.61 24.55 16.87
N GLY A 388 -39.30 24.79 16.76
CA GLY A 388 -38.68 25.73 15.82
C GLY A 388 -38.18 25.08 14.52
N GLY A 389 -38.41 23.78 14.32
CA GLY A 389 -37.97 23.02 13.15
C GLY A 389 -36.52 22.53 13.20
N GLY A 390 -35.80 22.77 14.30
CA GLY A 390 -34.48 22.17 14.53
C GLY A 390 -34.61 20.69 14.90
N PHE A 391 -33.75 19.83 14.36
CA PHE A 391 -33.78 18.39 14.60
C PHE A 391 -32.45 17.83 15.11
N THR A 392 -32.52 16.65 15.72
CA THR A 392 -31.39 15.82 16.10
C THR A 392 -31.69 14.38 15.73
N TYR A 393 -30.83 13.77 14.92
CA TYR A 393 -30.84 12.36 14.56
C TYR A 393 -29.69 11.65 15.26
N THR A 394 -29.98 10.52 15.88
CA THR A 394 -28.98 9.64 16.53
C THR A 394 -29.06 8.26 15.91
N PRO A 395 -28.04 7.81 15.13
CA PRO A 395 -28.03 6.47 14.56
C PRO A 395 -27.82 5.39 15.64
N THR A 396 -28.28 4.17 15.37
CA THR A 396 -27.97 2.99 16.19
C THR A 396 -26.52 2.55 15.95
N ALA A 397 -25.92 1.83 16.91
CA ALA A 397 -24.59 1.25 16.75
C ALA A 397 -24.52 0.34 15.50
N THR A 398 -25.48 -0.57 15.35
CA THR A 398 -25.61 -1.47 14.19
C THR A 398 -25.68 -0.72 12.85
N ALA A 399 -26.36 0.43 12.77
CA ALA A 399 -26.42 1.21 11.55
C ALA A 399 -25.10 1.96 11.25
N ARG A 400 -24.30 2.29 12.28
CA ARG A 400 -22.94 2.82 12.09
C ARG A 400 -21.95 1.72 11.69
N HIS A 401 -22.09 0.52 12.24
CA HIS A 401 -21.28 -0.65 11.88
C HIS A 401 -21.50 -1.07 10.44
N ALA A 402 -22.76 -1.24 10.03
CA ALA A 402 -23.13 -1.51 8.64
C ALA A 402 -22.73 -0.39 7.66
N ALA A 403 -22.42 0.82 8.13
CA ALA A 403 -21.87 1.90 7.31
C ALA A 403 -20.33 1.89 7.24
N ALA A 404 -19.64 1.10 8.08
CA ALA A 404 -18.19 0.93 8.11
C ALA A 404 -17.68 -0.15 7.14
N ALA A 405 -18.48 -1.17 6.84
CA ALA A 405 -18.13 -2.25 5.91
C ALA A 405 -17.54 -1.71 4.59
N GLU A 406 -16.48 -2.33 4.08
CA GLU A 406 -15.86 -1.90 2.82
C GLU A 406 -16.86 -1.95 1.65
N SER A 407 -17.73 -2.95 1.66
CA SER A 407 -18.82 -3.14 0.70
C SER A 407 -20.05 -2.23 0.92
N ALA A 408 -20.12 -1.47 2.02
CA ALA A 408 -21.32 -0.72 2.40
C ALA A 408 -21.74 0.32 1.35
N THR A 409 -23.00 0.27 0.96
CA THR A 409 -23.57 1.07 -0.13
C THR A 409 -23.95 2.48 0.31
N THR A 410 -24.39 3.32 -0.62
CA THR A 410 -25.02 4.61 -0.31
C THR A 410 -26.29 4.46 0.55
N ALA A 411 -27.02 3.35 0.41
CA ALA A 411 -28.17 3.07 1.25
C ALA A 411 -27.72 2.83 2.70
N ASP A 412 -26.66 2.06 2.92
CA ASP A 412 -26.13 1.74 4.25
C ASP A 412 -25.58 2.98 4.96
N LYS A 413 -24.80 3.77 4.23
CA LYS A 413 -24.16 5.03 4.68
C LYS A 413 -25.12 6.22 4.84
N THR A 414 -26.44 6.04 4.63
CA THR A 414 -27.47 7.08 4.86
C THR A 414 -28.73 6.56 5.57
N ASP A 415 -29.55 7.49 6.07
CA ASP A 415 -30.94 7.26 6.48
C ASP A 415 -31.85 8.41 6.01
N THR A 416 -33.17 8.21 5.96
CA THR A 416 -34.15 9.26 5.58
C THR A 416 -35.43 9.17 6.40
N PHE A 417 -35.72 10.25 7.16
CA PHE A 417 -36.95 10.41 7.93
C PHE A 417 -37.80 11.58 7.40
N LYS A 418 -38.96 11.84 8.01
CA LYS A 418 -39.84 12.96 7.65
C LYS A 418 -40.08 13.92 8.82
N VAL A 419 -39.88 15.21 8.59
CA VAL A 419 -40.38 16.28 9.46
C VAL A 419 -41.76 16.69 8.98
N GLN A 420 -42.75 16.67 9.87
CA GLN A 420 -44.10 17.11 9.60
C GLN A 420 -44.26 18.57 10.06
N VAL A 421 -44.79 19.41 9.17
CA VAL A 421 -45.12 20.81 9.46
C VAL A 421 -46.63 20.97 9.36
N VAL A 422 -47.24 21.49 10.43
CA VAL A 422 -48.70 21.65 10.54
C VAL A 422 -49.03 23.11 10.77
N ASP A 423 -49.99 23.66 10.04
CA ASP A 423 -50.50 25.02 10.27
C ASP A 423 -51.54 25.07 11.41
N LYS A 424 -52.07 26.27 11.67
CA LYS A 424 -53.06 26.52 12.74
C LYS A 424 -54.44 25.88 12.49
N PHE A 425 -54.77 25.58 11.24
CA PHE A 425 -56.06 25.02 10.83
C PHE A 425 -55.98 23.52 10.49
N GLY A 426 -54.80 22.92 10.60
CA GLY A 426 -54.57 21.47 10.49
C GLY A 426 -54.19 20.99 9.10
N ALA A 427 -53.81 21.85 8.15
CA ALA A 427 -53.17 21.35 6.93
C ALA A 427 -51.68 21.05 7.16
N VAL A 428 -51.18 20.08 6.39
CA VAL A 428 -49.93 19.36 6.70
C VAL A 428 -49.01 19.36 5.48
N ALA A 429 -47.71 19.54 5.74
CA ALA A 429 -46.64 19.28 4.78
C ALA A 429 -45.63 18.29 5.37
N GLU A 430 -45.28 17.26 4.61
CA GLU A 430 -44.22 16.32 4.96
C GLU A 430 -42.93 16.67 4.21
N ILE A 431 -41.85 16.87 4.95
CA ILE A 431 -40.54 17.26 4.43
C ILE A 431 -39.57 16.10 4.70
N PRO A 432 -39.18 15.31 3.68
CA PRO A 432 -38.18 14.26 3.86
C PRO A 432 -36.82 14.89 4.17
N VAL A 433 -36.04 14.27 5.05
CA VAL A 433 -34.70 14.70 5.45
C VAL A 433 -33.79 13.48 5.41
N THR A 434 -32.85 13.49 4.47
CA THR A 434 -31.79 12.49 4.36
C THR A 434 -30.58 12.94 5.18
N VAL A 435 -29.99 12.00 5.92
CA VAL A 435 -28.81 12.21 6.76
C VAL A 435 -27.74 11.18 6.41
N ASN A 436 -26.47 11.58 6.48
CA ASN A 436 -25.34 10.66 6.39
C ASN A 436 -25.12 9.98 7.74
N ILE A 437 -24.65 8.74 7.74
CA ILE A 437 -24.25 8.02 8.95
C ILE A 437 -22.72 8.04 9.05
N SER A 438 -22.18 8.39 10.23
CA SER A 438 -20.74 8.20 10.48
C SER A 438 -20.48 6.72 10.75
N PRO A 439 -19.54 6.06 10.04
CA PRO A 439 -19.13 4.72 10.42
C PRO A 439 -18.58 4.68 11.85
N ILE A 440 -18.57 3.49 12.42
CA ILE A 440 -17.73 3.08 13.55
C ILE A 440 -17.50 1.58 13.41
N ASN A 441 -16.33 1.12 13.80
CA ASN A 441 -15.92 -0.27 13.85
C ASN A 441 -14.83 -0.41 14.94
N SER A 442 -14.69 -1.59 15.53
CA SER A 442 -13.61 -1.97 16.42
C SER A 442 -12.64 -2.86 15.64
N ALA A 443 -11.33 -2.59 15.68
CA ALA A 443 -10.37 -3.47 15.02
C ALA A 443 -10.24 -4.80 15.79
N PRO A 444 -10.09 -5.95 15.10
CA PRO A 444 -9.98 -7.25 15.73
C PRO A 444 -8.74 -7.33 16.62
N THR A 445 -8.80 -8.18 17.64
CA THR A 445 -7.64 -8.62 18.41
C THR A 445 -7.19 -9.99 17.93
N GLY A 446 -5.96 -10.41 18.27
CA GLY A 446 -5.51 -11.75 17.88
C GLY A 446 -4.31 -12.27 18.67
N THR A 447 -4.19 -13.59 18.71
CA THR A 447 -3.09 -14.31 19.38
C THR A 447 -2.61 -15.48 18.50
N SER A 448 -1.36 -15.91 18.69
CA SER A 448 -0.77 -17.03 17.96
C SER A 448 -0.34 -18.15 18.91
N THR A 449 -0.58 -19.40 18.51
CA THR A 449 -0.09 -20.59 19.19
C THR A 449 0.61 -21.50 18.18
N VAL A 450 1.82 -21.95 18.54
CA VAL A 450 2.70 -22.72 17.64
C VAL A 450 3.05 -24.05 18.30
N GLY A 451 2.86 -25.14 17.57
CA GLY A 451 3.29 -26.48 18.00
C GLY A 451 4.81 -26.64 17.93
N SER A 452 5.33 -27.67 18.58
CA SER A 452 6.73 -28.08 18.38
C SER A 452 6.94 -28.56 16.94
N PRO A 453 8.04 -28.21 16.27
CA PRO A 453 8.36 -28.73 14.95
C PRO A 453 8.62 -30.24 15.00
N ASP A 454 8.26 -30.95 13.93
CA ASP A 454 8.66 -32.35 13.75
C ASP A 454 10.19 -32.46 13.60
N ALA A 455 10.79 -33.42 14.30
CA ALA A 455 12.24 -33.56 14.37
C ALA A 455 12.87 -34.04 13.05
N VAL A 456 12.12 -34.74 12.20
CA VAL A 456 12.64 -35.35 10.97
C VAL A 456 12.50 -34.42 9.78
N SER A 457 11.32 -33.84 9.58
CA SER A 457 11.00 -32.93 8.47
C SER A 457 11.26 -31.46 8.78
N GLY A 458 11.18 -31.06 10.05
CA GLY A 458 11.18 -29.65 10.48
C GLY A 458 9.81 -28.97 10.40
N LEU A 459 8.78 -29.62 9.87
CA LEU A 459 7.43 -29.08 9.74
C LEU A 459 6.88 -28.65 11.10
N ALA A 460 6.47 -27.39 11.21
CA ALA A 460 5.70 -26.88 12.34
C ALA A 460 4.27 -26.55 11.89
N THR A 461 3.33 -26.61 12.83
CA THR A 461 1.92 -26.25 12.62
C THR A 461 1.42 -25.41 13.78
N GLY A 462 0.39 -24.60 13.57
CA GLY A 462 -0.22 -23.81 14.63
C GLY A 462 -1.52 -23.16 14.21
N THR A 463 -1.97 -22.20 15.01
CA THR A 463 -3.16 -21.39 14.77
C THR A 463 -2.92 -19.94 15.17
N VAL A 464 -3.44 -19.02 14.39
CA VAL A 464 -3.68 -17.63 14.76
C VAL A 464 -5.17 -17.49 15.00
N LEU A 465 -5.56 -17.13 16.22
CA LEU A 465 -6.96 -16.93 16.59
C LEU A 465 -7.24 -15.44 16.74
N GLY A 466 -8.18 -14.92 15.96
CA GLY A 466 -8.74 -13.58 16.10
C GLY A 466 -10.02 -13.56 16.92
N GLU A 467 -10.23 -12.47 17.66
CA GLU A 467 -11.49 -12.14 18.31
C GLU A 467 -11.86 -10.67 18.00
N ASP A 468 -13.08 -10.44 17.53
CA ASP A 468 -13.66 -9.10 17.36
C ASP A 468 -14.86 -8.89 18.31
N THR A 469 -15.09 -7.63 18.69
CA THR A 469 -16.12 -7.20 19.64
C THR A 469 -17.43 -6.77 19.01
N ASP A 470 -17.46 -6.38 17.73
CA ASP A 470 -18.71 -6.02 17.02
C ASP A 470 -19.38 -7.26 16.36
N GLY A 471 -18.60 -8.33 16.16
CA GLY A 471 -19.06 -9.67 15.79
C GLY A 471 -18.72 -10.10 14.35
N ASP A 472 -17.71 -9.48 13.73
CA ASP A 472 -17.44 -9.62 12.30
C ASP A 472 -16.77 -10.94 11.89
N THR A 473 -16.89 -11.24 10.59
CA THR A 473 -16.29 -12.44 9.98
C THR A 473 -14.84 -12.15 9.61
N LEU A 474 -13.92 -12.63 10.45
CA LEU A 474 -12.48 -12.40 10.30
C LEU A 474 -11.89 -13.22 9.14
N SER A 475 -10.96 -12.61 8.42
CA SER A 475 -10.12 -13.25 7.42
C SER A 475 -8.65 -13.17 7.80
N TYR A 476 -7.86 -14.16 7.37
CA TYR A 476 -6.45 -14.32 7.73
C TYR A 476 -5.57 -14.31 6.48
N SER A 477 -4.44 -13.60 6.54
CA SER A 477 -3.45 -13.52 5.46
C SER A 477 -2.04 -13.37 6.02
N GLY A 478 -1.00 -13.73 5.27
CA GLY A 478 0.39 -13.62 5.73
C GLY A 478 1.39 -13.75 4.58
N SER A 479 2.65 -13.39 4.83
CA SER A 479 3.72 -13.56 3.84
C SER A 479 3.99 -15.05 3.61
N THR A 480 4.03 -15.47 2.34
CA THR A 480 4.04 -16.89 1.96
C THR A 480 5.41 -17.58 2.07
N THR A 481 6.49 -16.80 2.15
CA THR A 481 7.87 -17.30 2.26
C THR A 481 8.74 -16.35 3.06
N THR A 482 9.67 -16.91 3.84
CA THR A 482 10.87 -16.27 4.37
C THR A 482 12.11 -16.95 3.78
N LEU A 483 13.30 -16.39 4.03
CA LEU A 483 14.58 -17.05 3.73
C LEU A 483 14.73 -18.41 4.43
N LYS A 484 14.08 -18.56 5.59
CA LYS A 484 14.19 -19.72 6.47
C LYS A 484 13.13 -20.78 6.23
N GLY A 485 12.01 -20.46 5.58
CA GLY A 485 10.95 -21.42 5.30
C GLY A 485 9.75 -20.89 4.55
N THR A 486 8.93 -21.80 4.03
CA THR A 486 7.60 -21.50 3.47
C THR A 486 6.58 -21.44 4.60
N PHE A 487 5.70 -20.44 4.58
CA PHE A 487 4.62 -20.27 5.56
C PHE A 487 3.28 -20.19 4.83
N VAL A 488 2.30 -21.00 5.23
CA VAL A 488 0.96 -21.00 4.65
C VAL A 488 -0.05 -20.90 5.78
N VAL A 489 -0.89 -19.86 5.76
CA VAL A 489 -2.05 -19.70 6.65
C VAL A 489 -3.33 -19.93 5.85
N ASP A 490 -4.19 -20.77 6.40
CA ASP A 490 -5.50 -21.13 5.84
C ASP A 490 -6.58 -20.15 6.32
N ALA A 491 -7.74 -20.16 5.65
CA ALA A 491 -8.82 -19.20 5.89
C ALA A 491 -9.47 -19.30 7.28
N ASP A 492 -9.19 -20.36 8.06
CA ASP A 492 -9.63 -20.52 9.45
C ASP A 492 -8.58 -20.07 10.49
N GLY A 493 -7.45 -19.52 10.03
CA GLY A 493 -6.34 -19.09 10.87
C GLY A 493 -5.37 -20.21 11.28
N SER A 494 -5.64 -21.47 10.92
CA SER A 494 -4.63 -22.53 11.03
C SER A 494 -3.47 -22.29 10.06
N PHE A 495 -2.28 -22.76 10.39
CA PHE A 495 -1.10 -22.55 9.54
C PHE A 495 -0.10 -23.71 9.58
N THR A 496 0.69 -23.79 8.52
CA THR A 496 1.84 -24.68 8.38
C THR A 496 3.11 -23.88 8.09
N TYR A 497 4.25 -24.35 8.58
CA TYR A 497 5.56 -23.78 8.33
C TYR A 497 6.58 -24.88 8.01
N VAL A 498 7.26 -24.75 6.86
CA VAL A 498 8.27 -25.71 6.39
C VAL A 498 9.62 -25.00 6.29
N PRO A 499 10.56 -25.24 7.21
CA PRO A 499 11.89 -24.63 7.13
C PRO A 499 12.73 -25.22 5.99
N THR A 500 13.61 -24.39 5.42
CA THR A 500 14.57 -24.81 4.38
C THR A 500 15.65 -25.73 4.97
N PRO A 501 16.26 -26.65 4.19
CA PRO A 501 17.38 -27.47 4.65
C PRO A 501 18.52 -26.61 5.23
N SER A 502 18.85 -25.52 4.55
CA SER A 502 19.88 -24.55 4.96
C SER A 502 19.56 -23.90 6.31
N ALA A 503 18.30 -23.52 6.59
CA ALA A 503 17.91 -23.00 7.89
C ALA A 503 18.02 -24.06 9.00
N ARG A 504 17.65 -25.32 8.72
CA ARG A 504 17.80 -26.43 9.68
C ARG A 504 19.26 -26.80 9.96
N TYR A 505 20.14 -26.70 8.96
CA TYR A 505 21.58 -26.90 9.10
C TYR A 505 22.24 -25.74 9.88
N ASN A 506 21.88 -24.49 9.57
CA ASN A 506 22.27 -23.32 10.37
C ASN A 506 21.84 -23.45 11.84
N ALA A 507 20.63 -23.96 12.11
CA ALA A 507 20.13 -24.22 13.46
C ALA A 507 20.80 -25.40 14.18
N TRP A 508 21.53 -26.27 13.47
CA TRP A 508 22.32 -27.37 14.04
C TRP A 508 23.79 -27.00 14.31
N HIS A 509 24.32 -26.07 13.52
CA HIS A 509 25.74 -25.73 13.52
C HIS A 509 26.27 -25.43 14.94
N PRO A 510 27.51 -25.82 15.31
CA PRO A 510 28.05 -25.62 16.67
C PRO A 510 28.06 -24.17 17.19
N TYR A 511 27.85 -23.19 16.32
CA TYR A 511 27.80 -21.75 16.63
C TYR A 511 26.42 -21.13 16.31
N ALA A 512 25.37 -21.95 16.20
CA ALA A 512 24.00 -21.51 15.97
C ALA A 512 23.55 -20.53 17.07
N THR A 513 23.09 -19.37 16.64
CA THR A 513 22.54 -18.33 17.53
C THR A 513 21.08 -18.65 17.89
N LEU A 514 20.55 -17.97 18.91
CA LEU A 514 19.11 -18.03 19.20
C LEU A 514 18.25 -17.58 18.01
N SER A 515 18.80 -16.75 17.13
CA SER A 515 18.19 -16.32 15.87
C SER A 515 18.21 -17.42 14.79
N ASP A 516 19.17 -18.33 14.76
CA ASP A 516 19.21 -19.43 13.78
C ASP A 516 18.16 -20.50 14.09
N GLY A 517 17.91 -20.76 15.38
CA GLY A 517 16.90 -21.72 15.84
C GLY A 517 15.44 -21.24 15.75
N ILE A 518 15.17 -20.02 15.25
CA ILE A 518 13.81 -19.47 15.14
C ILE A 518 13.58 -18.73 13.81
N ASP A 519 12.31 -18.68 13.42
CA ASP A 519 11.79 -17.76 12.41
C ASP A 519 10.64 -16.91 12.97
N ALA A 520 10.33 -15.80 12.30
CA ALA A 520 9.26 -14.88 12.68
C ALA A 520 8.47 -14.42 11.45
N VAL A 521 7.22 -14.82 11.37
CA VAL A 521 6.27 -14.46 10.31
C VAL A 521 5.17 -13.56 10.88
N ALA A 522 4.54 -12.76 10.04
CA ALA A 522 3.41 -11.91 10.41
C ALA A 522 2.13 -12.40 9.72
N VAL A 523 1.05 -12.56 10.50
CA VAL A 523 -0.29 -12.85 10.00
C VAL A 523 -1.18 -11.64 10.28
N THR A 524 -1.79 -11.08 9.24
CA THR A 524 -2.78 -10.01 9.34
C THR A 524 -4.18 -10.61 9.40
N ILE A 525 -4.95 -10.16 10.39
CA ILE A 525 -6.36 -10.41 10.59
C ILE A 525 -7.13 -9.16 10.12
N ASP A 526 -8.16 -9.34 9.31
CA ASP A 526 -8.98 -8.28 8.71
C ASP A 526 -10.48 -8.60 8.89
N ASP A 527 -11.27 -7.60 9.28
CA ASP A 527 -12.71 -7.69 9.60
C ASP A 527 -13.66 -7.30 8.44
N GLY A 528 -13.14 -6.81 7.31
CA GLY A 528 -13.95 -6.31 6.19
C GLY A 528 -14.72 -5.00 6.46
N HIS A 529 -14.45 -4.37 7.60
CA HIS A 529 -14.99 -3.09 8.08
C HIS A 529 -13.85 -2.07 8.35
N GLY A 530 -12.66 -2.34 7.82
CA GLY A 530 -11.49 -1.46 7.84
C GLY A 530 -10.67 -1.54 9.14
N GLY A 531 -10.92 -2.52 9.99
CA GLY A 531 -10.08 -2.83 11.15
C GLY A 531 -9.13 -3.98 10.83
N VAL A 532 -7.83 -3.76 11.06
CA VAL A 532 -6.78 -4.73 10.78
C VAL A 532 -5.81 -4.85 11.96
N THR A 533 -5.41 -6.08 12.27
CA THR A 533 -4.44 -6.39 13.32
C THR A 533 -3.42 -7.40 12.83
N THR A 534 -2.14 -7.10 13.00
CA THR A 534 -1.04 -8.00 12.63
C THR A 534 -0.51 -8.74 13.85
N VAL A 535 -0.67 -10.06 13.86
CA VAL A 535 -0.19 -10.97 14.90
C VAL A 535 1.19 -11.53 14.51
N PRO A 536 2.24 -11.36 15.34
CA PRO A 536 3.52 -12.03 15.12
C PRO A 536 3.41 -13.52 15.47
N VAL A 537 3.93 -14.37 14.58
CA VAL A 537 4.04 -15.82 14.75
C VAL A 537 5.53 -16.16 14.83
N ARG A 538 5.98 -16.70 15.97
CA ARG A 538 7.38 -17.13 16.16
C ARG A 538 7.46 -18.65 16.13
N VAL A 539 8.17 -19.19 15.14
CA VAL A 539 8.27 -20.63 14.91
C VAL A 539 9.67 -21.10 15.28
N ALA A 540 9.77 -22.20 16.04
CA ALA A 540 11.04 -22.85 16.32
C ALA A 540 11.44 -23.75 15.13
N ILE A 541 12.70 -23.69 14.72
CA ILE A 541 13.25 -24.52 13.65
C ILE A 541 13.87 -25.77 14.29
N SER A 542 13.47 -26.97 13.84
CA SER A 542 14.14 -28.19 14.28
C SER A 542 15.50 -28.34 13.58
N PRO A 543 16.62 -28.47 14.30
CA PRO A 543 17.94 -28.69 13.72
C PRO A 543 18.02 -29.92 12.78
N SER A 544 19.05 -29.95 11.94
CA SER A 544 19.43 -31.08 11.08
C SER A 544 20.94 -31.12 10.90
N ASP A 545 21.58 -32.27 11.13
CA ASP A 545 23.00 -32.51 10.81
C ASP A 545 23.24 -32.82 9.33
N GLN A 546 22.16 -33.03 8.57
CA GLN A 546 22.22 -33.17 7.13
C GLN A 546 22.55 -31.82 6.50
N GLU A 547 23.75 -31.74 5.92
CA GLU A 547 24.18 -30.65 5.04
C GLU A 547 23.15 -30.46 3.90
N PRO A 548 22.87 -29.23 3.44
CA PRO A 548 21.90 -29.00 2.39
C PRO A 548 22.26 -29.80 1.13
N PRO A 549 21.26 -30.29 0.35
CA PRO A 549 21.52 -30.63 -1.04
C PRO A 549 22.15 -29.41 -1.71
N ASP A 550 23.16 -29.63 -2.56
CA ASP A 550 23.80 -28.56 -3.34
C ASP A 550 22.74 -27.61 -3.89
N GLN A 551 22.80 -26.35 -3.45
CA GLN A 551 21.78 -25.35 -3.75
C GLN A 551 21.90 -24.83 -5.20
N GLY A 552 22.93 -25.26 -5.94
CA GLY A 552 23.36 -24.64 -7.17
C GLY A 552 24.06 -23.31 -6.91
N LEU A 553 24.75 -22.81 -7.93
CA LEU A 553 25.49 -21.56 -7.85
C LEU A 553 24.59 -20.34 -7.66
N SER A 554 25.06 -19.40 -6.86
CA SER A 554 24.46 -18.11 -6.59
C SER A 554 24.18 -17.30 -7.86
N THR A 555 23.04 -16.61 -7.89
CA THR A 555 22.60 -15.83 -9.04
C THR A 555 22.49 -14.36 -8.69
N PHE A 556 23.23 -13.49 -9.36
CA PHE A 556 23.02 -12.04 -9.29
C PHE A 556 21.97 -11.64 -10.33
N CYS A 557 20.88 -10.99 -9.90
CA CYS A 557 19.75 -10.62 -10.77
C CYS A 557 19.17 -11.78 -11.61
N GLY A 558 19.21 -13.02 -11.10
CA GLY A 558 18.74 -14.23 -11.79
C GLY A 558 19.72 -14.85 -12.79
N CYS A 559 20.95 -14.32 -12.90
CA CYS A 559 22.03 -14.87 -13.70
C CYS A 559 23.12 -15.48 -12.81
N THR A 560 23.55 -16.71 -13.10
CA THR A 560 24.75 -17.29 -12.48
C THR A 560 25.99 -16.50 -12.91
N MET A 561 26.92 -16.24 -11.99
CA MET A 561 28.09 -15.40 -12.21
C MET A 561 29.33 -16.24 -12.56
N MET A 562 29.39 -16.72 -13.81
CA MET A 562 30.31 -17.72 -14.39
C MET A 562 29.82 -19.18 -14.28
N PRO A 563 30.24 -20.08 -15.21
CA PRO A 563 29.99 -21.51 -15.11
C PRO A 563 30.73 -22.19 -13.95
N GLU A 564 30.14 -23.25 -13.41
CA GLU A 564 30.65 -24.09 -12.32
C GLU A 564 32.04 -24.67 -12.59
N ASP A 565 32.33 -25.03 -13.84
CA ASP A 565 33.62 -25.57 -14.26
C ASP A 565 34.71 -24.49 -14.44
N THR A 566 34.63 -23.36 -13.73
CA THR A 566 35.62 -22.27 -13.78
C THR A 566 36.29 -21.96 -12.44
N ILE A 567 37.44 -21.27 -12.51
CA ILE A 567 38.24 -20.85 -11.34
C ILE A 567 37.42 -20.01 -10.34
N PHE A 568 36.36 -19.35 -10.79
CA PHE A 568 35.48 -18.54 -9.94
C PHE A 568 34.69 -19.38 -8.94
N HIS A 569 34.53 -20.70 -9.15
CA HIS A 569 33.81 -21.59 -8.23
C HIS A 569 34.68 -22.74 -7.68
N ALA A 570 35.98 -22.76 -8.00
CA ALA A 570 36.88 -23.84 -7.61
C ALA A 570 37.11 -23.93 -6.09
N ASP A 571 37.21 -25.16 -5.57
CA ASP A 571 37.68 -25.42 -4.20
C ASP A 571 39.22 -25.36 -4.14
N VAL A 572 39.75 -24.33 -3.48
CA VAL A 572 41.19 -24.10 -3.35
C VAL A 572 41.80 -24.71 -2.08
N ARG A 573 41.01 -25.32 -1.19
CA ARG A 573 41.48 -25.82 0.14
C ARG A 573 42.61 -26.84 0.05
N ASN A 574 42.58 -27.68 -0.99
CA ASN A 574 43.50 -28.81 -1.15
C ASN A 574 44.65 -28.52 -2.13
N LEU A 575 44.76 -27.30 -2.65
CA LEU A 575 45.83 -26.91 -3.58
C LEU A 575 47.18 -26.74 -2.87
N PRO A 576 48.31 -26.95 -3.59
CA PRO A 576 49.64 -26.64 -3.07
C PRO A 576 49.79 -25.15 -2.72
N VAL A 577 50.53 -24.86 -1.65
CA VAL A 577 50.96 -23.50 -1.31
C VAL A 577 52.15 -23.13 -2.21
N LEU A 578 52.15 -21.89 -2.73
CA LEU A 578 53.24 -21.37 -3.55
C LEU A 578 54.53 -21.19 -2.72
N PRO A 579 55.72 -21.55 -3.26
CA PRO A 579 57.00 -21.32 -2.57
C PRO A 579 57.24 -19.86 -2.15
N GLU A 580 56.64 -18.91 -2.88
CA GLU A 580 56.71 -17.48 -2.64
C GLU A 580 55.69 -16.96 -1.59
N SER A 581 54.81 -17.81 -1.05
CA SER A 581 53.71 -17.39 -0.15
C SER A 581 54.19 -16.52 1.02
N ASP A 582 55.17 -17.00 1.80
CA ASP A 582 55.74 -16.25 2.93
C ASP A 582 56.29 -14.86 2.52
N LYS A 583 56.89 -14.79 1.32
CA LYS A 583 57.43 -13.54 0.76
C LYS A 583 56.30 -12.58 0.39
N PHE A 584 55.22 -13.07 -0.21
CA PHE A 584 54.06 -12.27 -0.57
C PHE A 584 53.30 -11.77 0.67
N ILE A 585 53.09 -12.63 1.67
CA ILE A 585 52.46 -12.25 2.94
C ILE A 585 53.31 -11.22 3.69
N GLU A 586 54.63 -11.36 3.74
CA GLU A 586 55.49 -10.33 4.33
C GLU A 586 55.52 -9.04 3.49
N LEU A 587 55.45 -9.10 2.15
CA LEU A 587 55.32 -7.89 1.34
C LEU A 587 54.05 -7.10 1.71
N LEU A 588 52.91 -7.77 1.85
CA LEU A 588 51.63 -7.18 2.29
C LEU A 588 51.57 -6.85 3.79
N GLY A 589 52.64 -7.13 4.55
CA GLY A 589 52.83 -6.69 5.94
C GLY A 589 52.45 -7.70 7.03
N GLY A 590 52.44 -9.00 6.74
CA GLY A 590 52.13 -10.06 7.71
C GLY A 590 52.77 -9.87 9.09
N SER A 591 54.11 -9.84 9.20
CA SER A 591 54.80 -9.62 10.49
C SER A 591 54.69 -8.19 11.04
N ARG A 592 54.19 -7.25 10.22
CA ARG A 592 54.04 -5.82 10.55
C ARG A 592 52.66 -5.48 11.13
N GLY A 593 51.77 -6.47 11.27
CA GLY A 593 50.38 -6.26 11.69
C GLY A 593 49.44 -5.90 10.53
N GLY A 594 49.86 -6.20 9.29
CA GLY A 594 49.00 -6.19 8.11
C GLY A 594 47.77 -7.05 8.34
N THR A 595 46.62 -6.51 7.93
CA THR A 595 45.30 -7.09 8.20
C THR A 595 44.44 -6.96 6.95
N LEU A 596 43.51 -7.90 6.75
CA LEU A 596 42.46 -7.81 5.74
C LEU A 596 41.73 -6.45 5.88
N LYS A 597 41.28 -5.87 4.77
CA LYS A 597 40.49 -4.64 4.73
C LYS A 597 39.15 -4.95 4.08
N SER A 598 38.05 -4.59 4.72
CA SER A 598 36.72 -5.07 4.36
C SER A 598 36.13 -4.46 3.07
N GLY A 599 36.62 -3.31 2.63
CA GLY A 599 36.00 -2.45 1.59
C GLY A 599 34.67 -1.81 2.06
N MET A 600 33.75 -2.65 2.53
CA MET A 600 32.47 -2.30 3.15
C MET A 600 32.60 -1.17 4.18
N GLY A 601 31.79 -0.13 4.03
CA GLY A 601 31.70 0.98 4.98
C GLY A 601 32.92 1.92 5.02
N ALA A 602 33.84 1.83 4.06
CA ALA A 602 35.01 2.72 4.00
C ALA A 602 34.63 4.20 3.84
N LYS A 603 35.58 5.08 4.21
CA LYS A 603 35.47 6.53 4.04
C LYS A 603 35.43 6.92 2.56
N GLU A 604 35.00 8.15 2.31
CA GLU A 604 34.89 8.76 0.98
C GLU A 604 36.20 8.62 0.18
N TRP A 605 36.15 7.86 -0.93
CA TRP A 605 37.26 7.66 -1.86
C TRP A 605 37.02 8.52 -3.10
N MET A 606 37.89 9.52 -3.33
CA MET A 606 37.82 10.43 -4.49
C MET A 606 36.41 10.99 -4.77
N GLY A 607 35.70 11.45 -3.72
CA GLY A 607 34.31 11.95 -3.81
C GLY A 607 33.21 10.89 -3.75
N SER A 608 33.54 9.61 -3.94
CA SER A 608 32.61 8.50 -3.81
C SER A 608 32.38 8.18 -2.33
N THR A 609 31.20 8.49 -1.81
CA THR A 609 30.82 8.25 -0.41
C THR A 609 30.36 6.81 -0.17
N GLY A 610 31.05 6.10 0.71
CA GLY A 610 30.82 4.69 1.04
C GLY A 610 31.61 3.75 0.13
N GLY A 611 32.39 2.85 0.74
CA GLY A 611 33.28 1.92 0.04
C GLY A 611 32.60 0.73 -0.63
N GLY A 612 33.26 0.20 -1.65
CA GLY A 612 32.76 -0.80 -2.59
C GLY A 612 32.53 -0.23 -3.99
N LEU A 613 32.41 -1.12 -4.97
CA LEU A 613 32.18 -0.77 -6.37
C LEU A 613 30.68 -0.57 -6.66
N PRO A 614 30.27 0.50 -7.34
CA PRO A 614 28.89 0.69 -7.75
C PRO A 614 28.56 -0.13 -9.00
N VAL A 615 27.62 -1.08 -8.87
CA VAL A 615 27.05 -1.83 -9.99
C VAL A 615 25.71 -1.19 -10.38
N ASN A 616 25.49 -0.98 -11.68
CA ASN A 616 24.28 -0.36 -12.21
C ASN A 616 23.46 -1.42 -12.97
N ILE A 617 22.23 -1.72 -12.54
CA ILE A 617 21.41 -2.78 -13.16
C ILE A 617 20.50 -2.18 -14.25
N VAL A 618 20.44 -2.83 -15.41
CA VAL A 618 19.57 -2.44 -16.55
C VAL A 618 18.88 -3.64 -17.20
N GLU A 619 17.68 -3.42 -17.77
CA GLU A 619 16.93 -4.41 -18.57
C GLU A 619 17.65 -4.76 -19.88
N ALA A 620 17.35 -5.92 -20.49
CA ALA A 620 17.84 -6.26 -21.84
C ALA A 620 17.43 -5.24 -22.90
N SER A 621 16.27 -4.60 -22.71
CA SER A 621 15.73 -3.57 -23.60
C SER A 621 16.35 -2.17 -23.46
N HIS A 622 17.28 -1.96 -22.51
CA HIS A 622 17.89 -0.64 -22.31
C HIS A 622 18.76 -0.24 -23.53
N PRO A 623 18.63 1.00 -24.06
CA PRO A 623 19.38 1.44 -25.22
C PRO A 623 20.89 1.47 -24.94
N LYS A 624 21.69 1.15 -25.97
CA LYS A 624 23.15 1.15 -25.90
C LYS A 624 23.71 2.37 -26.63
N GLU A 625 24.66 3.05 -25.99
CA GLU A 625 25.32 4.27 -26.49
C GLU A 625 26.77 3.99 -26.87
N THR A 626 27.34 4.82 -27.75
CA THR A 626 28.74 4.72 -28.17
C THR A 626 29.63 5.48 -27.19
N VAL A 627 30.58 4.78 -26.56
CA VAL A 627 31.60 5.37 -25.69
C VAL A 627 32.81 5.80 -26.53
N ILE A 628 33.35 6.99 -26.26
CA ILE A 628 34.53 7.53 -26.93
C ILE A 628 35.77 7.18 -26.12
N PHE A 629 36.49 6.14 -26.55
CA PHE A 629 37.77 5.74 -25.98
C PHE A 629 38.86 6.70 -26.46
N ASN A 630 39.35 7.56 -25.55
CA ASN A 630 40.33 8.60 -25.87
C ASN A 630 41.20 9.00 -24.65
N ARG A 631 40.91 8.48 -23.45
CA ARG A 631 41.57 8.91 -22.21
C ARG A 631 42.90 8.18 -21.97
N GLY A 632 43.79 8.21 -22.97
CA GLY A 632 45.08 7.50 -22.92
C GLY A 632 45.91 7.46 -24.22
N TYR A 633 45.89 8.50 -25.04
CA TYR A 633 46.66 8.60 -26.31
C TYR A 633 46.36 7.55 -27.40
N SER A 634 45.20 6.90 -27.37
CA SER A 634 44.67 6.18 -28.52
C SER A 634 43.17 6.40 -28.66
N THR A 635 42.75 6.91 -29.83
CA THR A 635 41.34 7.07 -30.22
C THR A 635 40.76 5.84 -30.88
N THR A 636 41.63 4.94 -31.36
CA THR A 636 41.34 3.63 -31.95
C THR A 636 42.64 2.82 -31.89
N GLY A 637 42.66 1.70 -31.17
CA GLY A 637 43.85 0.88 -31.00
C GLY A 637 43.50 -0.59 -30.77
N PRO A 638 44.43 -1.52 -31.05
CA PRO A 638 44.21 -2.94 -30.79
C PRO A 638 43.95 -3.18 -29.29
N GLY A 639 42.88 -3.89 -28.98
CA GLY A 639 42.48 -4.22 -27.60
C GLY A 639 41.41 -3.32 -26.97
N ILE A 640 40.90 -2.29 -27.67
CA ILE A 640 39.73 -1.51 -27.22
C ILE A 640 38.44 -2.19 -27.71
N ASP A 641 37.47 -2.36 -26.82
CA ASP A 641 36.12 -2.84 -27.15
C ASP A 641 35.16 -1.67 -27.44
N ASP A 642 35.01 -1.32 -28.72
CA ASP A 642 34.20 -0.19 -29.21
C ASP A 642 32.71 -0.50 -29.42
N ARG A 643 32.26 -1.71 -29.05
CA ARG A 643 30.85 -2.11 -29.10
C ARG A 643 30.00 -1.24 -28.15
N PRO A 644 28.75 -0.85 -28.50
CA PRO A 644 27.93 0.03 -27.64
C PRO A 644 27.65 -0.51 -26.22
N TYR A 645 27.56 0.38 -25.23
CA TYR A 645 27.38 0.09 -23.80
C TYR A 645 26.00 0.60 -23.29
N PRO A 646 25.26 -0.15 -22.44
CA PRO A 646 23.91 0.20 -21.98
C PRO A 646 23.91 1.18 -20.80
N ILE A 647 24.59 2.32 -20.93
CA ILE A 647 24.79 3.24 -19.79
C ILE A 647 23.44 3.85 -19.32
N PRO A 648 23.11 3.82 -18.02
CA PRO A 648 21.95 4.51 -17.47
C PRO A 648 22.03 6.03 -17.64
N SER A 649 20.89 6.73 -17.60
CA SER A 649 20.87 8.22 -17.67
C SER A 649 21.46 8.91 -16.42
N TYR A 650 21.57 8.19 -15.31
CA TYR A 650 22.15 8.66 -14.04
C TYR A 650 23.00 7.54 -13.42
N PRO A 651 24.14 7.17 -14.02
CA PRO A 651 24.93 6.04 -13.55
C PRO A 651 25.72 6.43 -12.31
N ILE A 652 25.83 5.50 -11.36
CA ILE A 652 26.73 5.61 -10.23
C ILE A 652 28.10 5.10 -10.69
N VAL A 653 29.09 6.00 -10.68
CA VAL A 653 30.47 5.73 -11.12
C VAL A 653 31.39 5.87 -9.89
N GLU A 654 32.40 5.01 -9.79
CA GLU A 654 33.46 5.17 -8.79
C GLU A 654 34.29 6.44 -9.07
N GLY A 655 34.80 7.09 -8.02
CA GLY A 655 35.61 8.31 -8.15
C GLY A 655 34.89 9.52 -8.77
N MET A 656 33.55 9.50 -8.85
CA MET A 656 32.71 10.66 -9.13
C MET A 656 32.03 11.15 -7.83
N PRO A 657 31.77 12.47 -7.66
CA PRO A 657 31.92 13.54 -8.65
C PRO A 657 33.24 14.34 -8.56
N SER A 658 34.18 13.98 -7.68
CA SER A 658 35.39 14.80 -7.45
C SER A 658 36.31 14.85 -8.67
N ALA A 659 37.02 15.96 -8.82
CA ALA A 659 38.04 16.17 -9.83
C ALA A 659 39.27 16.90 -9.23
N PRO A 660 40.51 16.57 -9.63
CA PRO A 660 40.88 15.51 -10.57
C PRO A 660 40.68 14.11 -9.98
N ALA A 661 40.09 13.22 -10.76
CA ALA A 661 39.99 11.80 -10.44
C ALA A 661 40.44 10.96 -11.63
N TRP A 662 41.55 10.25 -11.40
CA TRP A 662 41.95 9.04 -12.12
C TRP A 662 41.25 7.85 -11.44
N ASP A 663 41.27 6.69 -12.09
CA ASP A 663 40.73 5.43 -11.57
C ASP A 663 39.23 5.49 -11.24
N ARG A 664 38.43 5.55 -12.32
CA ARG A 664 36.96 5.66 -12.26
C ARG A 664 36.29 4.49 -12.98
N HIS A 665 35.79 3.54 -12.22
CA HIS A 665 35.04 2.39 -12.74
C HIS A 665 33.54 2.68 -12.90
N LEU A 666 32.98 2.23 -14.03
CA LEU A 666 31.54 2.12 -14.26
C LEU A 666 31.21 0.67 -14.62
N LEU A 667 30.57 -0.03 -13.70
CA LEU A 667 30.03 -1.38 -13.90
C LEU A 667 28.53 -1.25 -14.22
N VAL A 668 28.09 -1.80 -15.34
CA VAL A 668 26.67 -1.89 -15.72
C VAL A 668 26.33 -3.35 -16.00
N PHE A 669 25.44 -3.94 -15.19
CA PHE A 669 24.97 -5.30 -15.42
C PHE A 669 23.67 -5.29 -16.21
N GLN A 670 23.67 -5.94 -17.38
CA GLN A 670 22.45 -6.18 -18.13
C GLN A 670 21.85 -7.53 -17.72
N LYS A 671 20.80 -7.49 -16.89
CA LYS A 671 20.03 -8.67 -16.55
C LYS A 671 19.25 -9.19 -17.76
N GLU A 672 18.74 -10.42 -17.66
CA GLU A 672 18.14 -11.21 -18.75
C GLU A 672 19.11 -11.62 -19.88
N THR A 673 20.14 -10.82 -20.19
CA THR A 673 21.25 -11.23 -21.10
C THR A 673 22.48 -11.75 -20.36
N CYS A 674 22.59 -11.49 -19.06
CA CYS A 674 23.70 -11.92 -18.20
C CYS A 674 25.08 -11.35 -18.61
N ILE A 675 25.12 -10.14 -19.17
CA ILE A 675 26.37 -9.48 -19.61
C ILE A 675 26.77 -8.38 -18.62
N SER A 676 28.00 -8.47 -18.09
CA SER A 676 28.64 -7.37 -17.36
C SER A 676 29.35 -6.44 -18.34
N TYR A 677 29.00 -5.15 -18.30
CA TYR A 677 29.62 -4.08 -19.07
C TYR A 677 30.50 -3.25 -18.14
N GLU A 678 31.81 -3.36 -18.29
CA GLU A 678 32.78 -2.82 -17.33
C GLU A 678 33.70 -1.82 -18.04
N LEU A 679 33.78 -0.59 -17.53
CA LEU A 679 34.47 0.55 -18.13
C LEU A 679 35.42 1.22 -17.13
N ILE A 680 36.63 1.59 -17.57
CA ILE A 680 37.66 2.23 -16.76
C ILE A 680 38.02 3.65 -17.21
N ASN A 681 38.32 4.48 -16.20
CA ASN A 681 38.66 5.90 -16.32
C ASN A 681 37.54 6.69 -17.02
N VAL A 682 36.30 6.49 -16.57
CA VAL A 682 35.10 7.07 -17.19
C VAL A 682 34.92 8.56 -16.89
N ALA A 683 34.45 9.32 -17.89
CA ALA A 683 34.01 10.71 -17.75
C ALA A 683 32.92 11.06 -18.78
N HIS A 684 32.02 11.99 -18.44
CA HIS A 684 30.91 12.44 -19.30
C HIS A 684 31.04 13.93 -19.64
N GLY A 685 31.24 14.27 -20.93
CA GLY A 685 31.15 15.62 -21.52
C GLY A 685 32.08 16.76 -21.03
N TYR A 686 32.30 16.90 -19.72
CA TYR A 686 32.94 18.07 -19.09
C TYR A 686 34.03 17.75 -18.06
N GLU A 687 34.19 16.49 -17.63
CA GLU A 687 35.08 16.10 -16.53
C GLU A 687 36.48 15.62 -16.96
N LEU A 688 37.12 16.34 -17.88
CA LEU A 688 38.56 16.23 -18.08
C LEU A 688 39.28 17.22 -17.16
N PRO A 689 40.01 16.76 -16.11
CA PRO A 689 40.85 17.65 -15.33
C PRO A 689 42.02 18.15 -16.18
N ALA A 690 42.24 19.46 -16.20
CA ALA A 690 43.36 20.04 -16.92
C ALA A 690 44.67 19.83 -16.15
N ALA A 691 45.42 18.77 -16.47
CA ALA A 691 46.79 18.59 -15.98
C ALA A 691 47.75 19.60 -16.63
N GLY A 692 47.40 20.12 -17.81
CA GLY A 692 48.02 21.28 -18.45
C GLY A 692 47.10 22.03 -19.42
N VAL A 693 47.65 23.07 -20.05
CA VAL A 693 46.93 23.93 -21.02
C VAL A 693 46.46 23.14 -22.25
N LEU A 694 47.17 22.08 -22.63
CA LEU A 694 46.81 21.21 -23.74
C LEU A 694 45.52 20.42 -23.47
N ASP A 695 45.30 19.98 -22.23
CA ASP A 695 44.09 19.23 -21.86
C ASP A 695 42.87 20.14 -21.84
N GLY A 696 43.03 21.40 -21.40
CA GLY A 696 41.96 22.40 -21.50
C GLY A 696 41.53 22.67 -22.94
N LEU A 697 42.48 22.71 -23.89
CA LEU A 697 42.17 22.76 -25.33
C LEU A 697 41.55 21.45 -25.81
N GLY A 698 42.03 20.30 -25.32
CA GLY A 698 41.46 18.97 -25.55
C GLY A 698 39.99 18.89 -25.15
N SER A 699 39.61 19.40 -23.97
CA SER A 699 38.24 19.45 -23.46
C SER A 699 37.32 20.32 -24.33
N VAL A 700 37.80 21.47 -24.78
CA VAL A 700 37.03 22.37 -25.67
C VAL A 700 36.85 21.73 -27.05
N LEU A 701 37.90 21.09 -27.60
CA LEU A 701 37.84 20.37 -28.86
C LEU A 701 36.93 19.12 -28.74
N HIS A 702 36.97 18.42 -27.60
CA HIS A 702 36.16 17.24 -27.34
C HIS A 702 34.67 17.60 -27.35
N ARG A 703 34.28 18.64 -26.61
CA ARG A 703 32.90 19.16 -26.62
C ARG A 703 32.46 19.61 -28.03
N ALA A 704 33.37 20.16 -28.84
CA ALA A 704 33.08 20.60 -30.19
C ALA A 704 32.93 19.45 -31.21
N LEU A 705 33.47 18.26 -30.92
CA LEU A 705 33.44 17.08 -31.80
C LEU A 705 32.41 16.03 -31.38
N TRP A 706 32.27 15.78 -30.07
CA TRP A 706 31.47 14.68 -29.51
C TRP A 706 30.41 15.13 -28.50
N GLY A 707 30.30 16.42 -28.19
CA GLY A 707 29.25 16.97 -27.33
C GLY A 707 29.29 16.40 -25.91
N ASP A 708 28.16 15.85 -25.47
CA ASP A 708 27.96 15.26 -24.14
C ASP A 708 28.20 13.74 -24.10
N ALA A 709 28.90 13.16 -25.10
CA ALA A 709 29.18 11.73 -25.13
C ALA A 709 29.99 11.23 -23.92
N TRP A 710 29.75 9.97 -23.54
CA TRP A 710 30.56 9.23 -22.57
C TRP A 710 31.96 8.95 -23.12
N THR A 711 32.96 9.01 -22.25
CA THR A 711 34.37 8.79 -22.56
C THR A 711 34.99 7.81 -21.56
N ALA A 712 35.98 7.04 -22.01
CA ALA A 712 36.72 6.09 -21.19
C ALA A 712 38.19 5.95 -21.66
N GLN A 713 38.99 5.21 -20.90
CA GLN A 713 40.29 4.70 -21.33
C GLN A 713 40.16 3.31 -21.98
N GLY A 714 39.40 2.43 -21.33
CA GLY A 714 39.17 1.05 -21.74
C GLY A 714 37.78 0.58 -21.31
N GLY A 715 37.33 -0.50 -21.90
CA GLY A 715 36.11 -1.19 -21.55
C GLY A 715 36.16 -2.65 -22.00
N ALA A 716 35.30 -3.47 -21.42
CA ALA A 716 35.06 -4.86 -21.80
C ALA A 716 33.59 -5.23 -21.60
N GLN A 717 33.13 -6.22 -22.37
CA GLN A 717 31.82 -6.84 -22.19
C GLN A 717 32.02 -8.33 -21.92
N TYR A 718 31.71 -8.77 -20.70
CA TYR A 718 31.89 -10.13 -20.23
C TYR A 718 30.55 -10.86 -20.16
N ASP A 719 30.46 -12.02 -20.81
CA ASP A 719 29.31 -12.91 -20.75
C ASP A 719 29.42 -13.82 -19.52
N MET A 720 28.56 -13.62 -18.51
CA MET A 720 28.59 -14.40 -17.27
C MET A 720 28.14 -15.86 -17.45
N SER A 721 27.66 -16.25 -18.63
CA SER A 721 27.35 -17.65 -18.96
C SER A 721 28.52 -18.42 -19.57
N SER A 722 29.71 -17.81 -19.68
CA SER A 722 30.86 -18.38 -20.39
C SER A 722 32.18 -18.19 -19.66
N GLY A 723 32.89 -19.29 -19.40
CA GLY A 723 34.27 -19.28 -18.89
C GLY A 723 35.33 -18.86 -19.94
N LEU A 724 34.94 -18.38 -21.12
CA LEU A 724 35.86 -17.91 -22.15
C LEU A 724 36.28 -16.46 -21.91
N TYR A 725 37.53 -16.15 -22.25
CA TYR A 725 38.01 -14.78 -22.31
C TYR A 725 37.21 -13.91 -23.30
N PRO A 726 36.92 -12.63 -22.99
CA PRO A 726 36.42 -11.69 -23.99
C PRO A 726 37.47 -11.45 -25.09
N GLU A 727 36.98 -11.38 -26.33
CA GLU A 727 37.78 -11.25 -27.56
C GLU A 727 38.72 -10.02 -27.57
N ILE A 728 38.25 -8.92 -26.98
CA ILE A 728 38.91 -7.62 -26.86
C ILE A 728 38.45 -6.93 -25.57
N GLY A 729 39.15 -5.87 -25.17
CA GLY A 729 38.77 -5.05 -24.03
C GLY A 729 39.55 -5.31 -22.73
N PHE A 730 39.48 -4.34 -21.83
CA PHE A 730 39.99 -4.39 -20.46
C PHE A 730 39.24 -3.39 -19.57
N ALA A 731 39.08 -3.72 -18.28
CA ALA A 731 38.43 -2.85 -17.30
C ALA A 731 39.24 -2.60 -16.01
N ASN A 732 40.37 -3.29 -15.81
CA ASN A 732 41.26 -3.19 -14.64
C ASN A 732 42.68 -3.69 -15.00
N ALA A 733 43.61 -3.69 -14.05
CA ALA A 733 44.98 -4.17 -14.27
C ALA A 733 45.05 -5.64 -14.71
N SER A 734 44.30 -6.53 -14.04
CA SER A 734 44.35 -7.99 -14.26
C SER A 734 43.67 -8.49 -15.55
N GLN A 735 42.70 -7.73 -16.05
CA GLN A 735 41.72 -8.14 -17.08
C GLN A 735 40.83 -9.32 -16.67
N ILE A 736 40.58 -9.47 -15.36
CA ILE A 736 39.54 -10.37 -14.82
C ILE A 736 38.25 -9.52 -14.64
N PRO A 737 37.05 -10.02 -14.99
CA PRO A 737 35.80 -9.31 -14.72
C PRO A 737 35.60 -9.05 -13.23
N PHE A 738 35.19 -7.83 -12.87
CA PHE A 738 34.93 -7.46 -11.48
C PHE A 738 33.76 -8.24 -10.88
N LEU A 739 32.62 -8.26 -11.57
CA LEU A 739 31.33 -8.64 -11.00
C LEU A 739 31.28 -10.03 -10.33
N PRO A 740 31.83 -11.13 -10.88
CA PRO A 740 31.79 -12.46 -10.22
C PRO A 740 32.68 -12.55 -8.98
N MET A 741 33.48 -11.54 -8.66
CA MET A 741 34.40 -11.53 -7.52
C MET A 741 33.98 -10.57 -6.39
N LEU A 742 32.93 -9.77 -6.59
CA LEU A 742 32.47 -8.84 -5.57
C LEU A 742 31.65 -9.58 -4.50
N LEU A 743 31.92 -9.31 -3.23
CA LEU A 743 31.01 -9.66 -2.14
C LEU A 743 29.69 -8.90 -2.27
N ARG A 744 28.56 -9.62 -2.19
CA ARG A 744 27.17 -9.13 -2.37
C ARG A 744 26.33 -9.34 -1.08
N PRO A 745 25.19 -8.63 -0.93
CA PRO A 745 24.22 -8.91 0.13
C PRO A 745 23.67 -10.33 0.10
N ASP A 746 23.34 -10.81 -1.11
CA ASP A 746 22.75 -12.13 -1.39
C ASP A 746 23.60 -13.28 -0.83
N ASP A 747 24.92 -13.12 -0.76
CA ASP A 747 25.86 -14.11 -0.21
C ASP A 747 25.68 -14.27 1.31
N LEU A 748 25.50 -13.15 2.00
CA LEU A 748 25.26 -13.15 3.44
C LEU A 748 23.85 -13.65 3.76
N GLU A 749 22.89 -13.33 2.89
CA GLU A 749 21.48 -13.74 3.01
C GLU A 749 21.29 -15.24 2.75
N ARG A 750 22.01 -15.81 1.77
CA ARG A 750 22.20 -17.26 1.56
C ARG A 750 22.94 -17.91 2.73
N GLY A 751 23.85 -17.17 3.36
CA GLY A 751 24.69 -17.63 4.47
C GLY A 751 25.91 -18.44 4.03
N GLU A 752 26.28 -18.35 2.76
CA GLU A 752 27.34 -19.07 2.05
C GLU A 752 27.84 -18.23 0.88
N ILE A 753 29.15 -18.23 0.65
CA ILE A 753 29.79 -17.73 -0.58
C ILE A 753 30.28 -18.96 -1.34
N ASP A 754 29.75 -19.14 -2.55
CA ASP A 754 30.07 -20.25 -3.47
C ASP A 754 31.01 -19.81 -4.62
N HIS A 755 31.67 -18.64 -4.46
CA HIS A 755 32.55 -18.06 -5.47
C HIS A 755 33.82 -17.44 -4.88
N MET A 756 34.84 -17.31 -5.73
CA MET A 756 36.12 -16.67 -5.42
C MET A 756 35.94 -15.16 -5.25
N LEU A 757 36.57 -14.60 -4.23
CA LEU A 757 36.44 -13.18 -3.90
C LEU A 757 37.54 -12.32 -4.53
N GLY A 758 37.28 -11.04 -4.73
CA GLY A 758 38.23 -10.11 -5.32
C GLY A 758 39.13 -9.47 -4.26
N PHE A 759 40.42 -9.34 -4.57
CA PHE A 759 41.38 -8.59 -3.76
C PHE A 759 42.10 -7.47 -4.53
N VAL A 760 42.37 -6.38 -3.81
CA VAL A 760 43.25 -5.27 -4.20
C VAL A 760 44.43 -5.19 -3.24
N ILE A 761 45.61 -4.90 -3.78
CA ILE A 761 46.86 -4.65 -3.03
C ILE A 761 47.40 -3.25 -3.35
N ALA A 762 48.30 -2.70 -2.54
CA ALA A 762 48.94 -1.43 -2.90
C ALA A 762 49.79 -1.54 -4.18
N ALA A 763 49.74 -0.52 -5.04
CA ALA A 763 50.45 -0.46 -6.33
C ALA A 763 51.98 -0.70 -6.22
N GLY A 764 52.59 -0.28 -5.11
CA GLY A 764 54.01 -0.55 -4.81
C GLY A 764 54.36 -2.01 -4.53
N HIS A 765 53.36 -2.89 -4.35
CA HIS A 765 53.53 -4.33 -4.11
C HIS A 765 53.18 -5.17 -5.34
N GLY A 766 52.61 -4.61 -6.40
CA GLY A 766 52.29 -5.33 -7.63
C GLY A 766 53.51 -5.69 -8.47
N ALA A 767 53.47 -6.86 -9.10
CA ALA A 767 54.40 -7.31 -10.14
C ALA A 767 53.69 -7.50 -11.50
N GLY A 768 54.17 -8.45 -12.32
CA GLY A 768 53.50 -8.91 -13.54
C GLY A 768 52.21 -9.69 -13.24
N PHE A 769 51.97 -10.79 -13.95
CA PHE A 769 50.73 -11.56 -13.79
C PHE A 769 50.92 -13.08 -13.88
N THR A 770 49.93 -13.79 -13.32
CA THR A 770 49.72 -15.24 -13.41
C THR A 770 48.25 -15.51 -13.70
N TRP A 771 47.91 -16.68 -14.27
CA TRP A 771 46.52 -17.11 -14.42
C TRP A 771 45.85 -17.21 -13.03
N PRO A 772 44.60 -16.75 -12.84
CA PRO A 772 43.61 -16.38 -13.87
C PRO A 772 43.66 -14.94 -14.44
N ALA A 773 44.65 -14.11 -14.07
CA ALA A 773 44.84 -12.81 -14.74
C ALA A 773 45.50 -12.97 -16.12
N ARG A 774 45.24 -11.99 -17.00
CA ARG A 774 45.77 -11.93 -18.38
C ARG A 774 46.81 -10.81 -18.57
N ASN A 775 46.93 -9.92 -17.58
CA ASN A 775 47.79 -8.73 -17.59
C ASN A 775 48.11 -8.29 -16.15
N GLY A 776 49.02 -7.35 -15.97
CA GLY A 776 49.25 -6.63 -14.70
C GLY A 776 49.79 -5.22 -14.93
N ASP A 777 49.73 -4.38 -13.90
CA ASP A 777 50.16 -2.97 -13.86
C ASP A 777 51.42 -2.74 -12.99
N GLY A 778 51.79 -3.74 -12.19
CA GLY A 778 52.79 -3.65 -11.16
C GLY A 778 54.21 -3.42 -11.66
N THR A 779 54.94 -2.55 -10.97
CA THR A 779 56.31 -2.14 -11.34
C THR A 779 57.40 -2.80 -10.49
N SER A 780 57.05 -3.59 -9.47
CA SER A 780 58.01 -4.28 -8.62
C SER A 780 58.37 -5.65 -9.22
N PRO A 781 59.65 -5.92 -9.56
CA PRO A 781 60.07 -7.23 -10.06
C PRO A 781 60.00 -8.34 -9.00
N ASP A 782 59.88 -7.95 -7.72
CA ASP A 782 59.79 -8.84 -6.57
C ASP A 782 58.38 -8.92 -5.95
N GLY A 783 57.42 -8.16 -6.48
CA GLY A 783 56.06 -8.02 -5.96
C GLY A 783 55.16 -9.25 -6.15
N VAL A 784 53.91 -9.11 -5.72
CA VAL A 784 52.82 -10.07 -5.90
C VAL A 784 52.26 -9.91 -7.33
N PRO A 785 52.23 -10.96 -8.16
CA PRO A 785 51.61 -10.89 -9.49
C PRO A 785 50.09 -10.68 -9.41
N MET A 786 49.52 -9.93 -10.35
CA MET A 786 48.08 -9.96 -10.62
C MET A 786 47.64 -11.39 -10.96
N GLY A 787 46.46 -11.79 -10.50
CA GLY A 787 45.98 -13.17 -10.59
C GLY A 787 46.52 -14.12 -9.51
N THR A 788 47.35 -13.67 -8.57
CA THR A 788 47.72 -14.50 -7.41
C THR A 788 46.48 -14.76 -6.55
N VAL A 789 46.21 -16.04 -6.26
CA VAL A 789 45.09 -16.45 -5.39
C VAL A 789 45.62 -16.69 -3.98
N PHE A 790 44.97 -16.07 -2.99
CA PHE A 790 45.20 -16.29 -1.56
C PHE A 790 43.98 -16.97 -0.94
N ARG A 791 44.21 -18.00 -0.13
CA ARG A 791 43.17 -18.55 0.77
C ARG A 791 43.46 -18.19 2.22
N LEU A 792 42.43 -18.12 3.03
CA LEU A 792 42.53 -18.13 4.48
C LEU A 792 42.78 -19.58 4.93
N ASN A 793 43.68 -19.78 5.89
CA ASN A 793 44.00 -21.11 6.42
C ASN A 793 42.77 -21.79 7.05
N SER A 794 42.57 -23.08 6.78
CA SER A 794 41.49 -23.90 7.36
C SER A 794 41.50 -23.95 8.89
N ASP A 795 42.69 -23.83 9.48
CA ASP A 795 42.92 -23.92 10.92
C ASP A 795 42.66 -22.58 11.63
N PHE A 796 42.31 -21.52 10.89
CA PHE A 796 41.92 -20.24 11.48
C PHE A 796 40.53 -20.34 12.14
N ASP A 797 40.49 -20.04 13.43
CA ASP A 797 39.27 -20.11 14.25
C ASP A 797 38.31 -18.96 13.92
N ILE A 798 37.40 -19.21 12.99
CA ILE A 798 36.34 -18.27 12.59
C ILE A 798 35.23 -18.10 13.65
N THR A 799 35.24 -18.88 14.74
CA THR A 799 34.02 -19.19 15.50
C THR A 799 33.63 -18.11 16.50
N GLY A 800 34.57 -17.24 16.86
CA GLY A 800 34.36 -16.06 17.70
C GLY A 800 33.77 -14.84 16.97
N TYR A 801 33.56 -14.90 15.65
CA TYR A 801 33.06 -13.80 14.83
C TYR A 801 31.56 -13.92 14.51
N SER A 802 30.92 -12.81 14.12
CA SER A 802 29.51 -12.75 13.69
C SER A 802 29.19 -13.70 12.52
N ARG A 803 27.91 -14.09 12.38
CA ARG A 803 27.47 -15.02 11.30
C ARG A 803 27.84 -14.51 9.91
N ALA A 804 27.74 -13.20 9.68
CA ALA A 804 28.12 -12.53 8.44
C ALA A 804 29.64 -12.65 8.15
N THR A 805 30.49 -12.37 9.14
CA THR A 805 31.94 -12.61 9.00
C THR A 805 32.24 -14.08 8.77
N GLN A 806 31.56 -15.00 9.46
CA GLN A 806 31.74 -16.43 9.23
C GLN A 806 31.34 -16.89 7.82
N VAL A 807 30.43 -16.21 7.12
CA VAL A 807 30.20 -16.45 5.67
C VAL A 807 31.48 -16.12 4.90
N ILE A 808 31.98 -14.90 5.10
CA ILE A 808 33.08 -14.32 4.32
C ILE A 808 34.38 -15.09 4.56
N LEU A 809 34.67 -15.43 5.82
CA LEU A 809 35.85 -16.24 6.16
C LEU A 809 35.75 -17.68 5.65
N ARG A 810 34.55 -18.27 5.58
CA ARG A 810 34.34 -19.58 4.94
C ARG A 810 34.55 -19.51 3.43
N GLY A 811 34.02 -18.50 2.75
CA GLY A 811 34.30 -18.25 1.33
C GLY A 811 35.81 -18.12 1.05
N LEU A 812 36.52 -17.37 1.90
CA LEU A 812 37.97 -17.22 1.84
C LEU A 812 38.77 -18.49 2.20
N GLN A 813 38.19 -19.43 2.94
CA GLN A 813 38.78 -20.76 3.17
C GLN A 813 38.51 -21.71 1.99
N VAL A 814 37.29 -21.71 1.42
CA VAL A 814 36.87 -22.65 0.36
C VAL A 814 37.34 -22.22 -1.03
N HIS A 815 37.04 -20.99 -1.44
CA HIS A 815 37.34 -20.46 -2.78
C HIS A 815 38.49 -19.46 -2.77
N GLY A 816 38.81 -18.87 -1.61
CA GLY A 816 39.84 -17.86 -1.48
C GLY A 816 39.48 -16.55 -2.18
N GLY A 817 40.50 -15.77 -2.53
CA GLY A 817 40.34 -14.58 -3.35
C GLY A 817 41.58 -14.24 -4.18
N VAL A 818 41.35 -13.54 -5.29
CA VAL A 818 42.36 -13.28 -6.33
C VAL A 818 42.72 -11.80 -6.42
N ILE A 819 44.02 -11.48 -6.55
CA ILE A 819 44.45 -10.10 -6.78
C ILE A 819 44.03 -9.67 -8.20
N TYR A 820 43.10 -8.73 -8.31
CA TYR A 820 42.56 -8.27 -9.59
C TYR A 820 42.95 -6.83 -9.97
N ASP A 821 43.35 -5.99 -9.01
CA ASP A 821 43.77 -4.60 -9.23
C ASP A 821 44.76 -4.09 -8.18
N SER A 822 45.29 -2.89 -8.42
CA SER A 822 46.16 -2.19 -7.46
C SER A 822 45.57 -0.87 -6.95
N GLY A 823 45.92 -0.49 -5.73
CA GLY A 823 45.38 0.66 -5.01
C GLY A 823 46.42 1.51 -4.28
N PRO A 824 46.00 2.42 -3.39
CA PRO A 824 46.89 3.34 -2.66
C PRO A 824 47.97 2.63 -1.82
N GLU A 825 49.07 3.33 -1.51
CA GLU A 825 50.17 2.80 -0.68
C GLU A 825 49.71 2.30 0.70
N GLY A 826 50.12 1.08 1.08
CA GLY A 826 49.90 0.54 2.43
C GLY A 826 50.02 -0.98 2.55
N ASP A 827 50.22 -1.45 3.80
CA ASP A 827 50.27 -2.86 4.18
C ASP A 827 48.84 -3.44 4.33
N TYR A 828 48.28 -4.00 3.25
CA TYR A 828 46.94 -4.60 3.27
C TYR A 828 46.67 -5.60 2.15
N LEU A 829 45.61 -6.40 2.37
CA LEU A 829 44.84 -7.12 1.36
C LEU A 829 43.40 -6.59 1.46
N ALA A 830 42.85 -5.99 0.41
CA ALA A 830 41.54 -5.33 0.46
C ALA A 830 40.49 -6.08 -0.34
N LEU A 831 39.38 -6.45 0.32
CA LEU A 831 38.26 -7.20 -0.24
C LEU A 831 37.41 -6.32 -1.16
N GLY A 832 37.12 -6.81 -2.37
CA GLY A 832 36.15 -6.24 -3.29
C GLY A 832 34.72 -6.54 -2.89
N ASN A 833 33.87 -5.50 -2.79
CA ASN A 833 32.46 -5.60 -2.43
C ASN A 833 31.60 -4.68 -3.31
N ILE A 834 30.33 -5.01 -3.49
CA ILE A 834 29.37 -4.05 -4.07
C ILE A 834 29.11 -2.88 -3.09
N ARG A 835 28.88 -1.68 -3.60
CA ARG A 835 28.60 -0.46 -2.81
C ARG A 835 27.13 -0.34 -2.38
N THR A 836 26.22 -0.80 -3.23
CA THR A 836 24.76 -0.67 -3.12
C THR A 836 24.12 -1.92 -2.52
N GLU A 837 22.78 -1.92 -2.43
CA GLU A 837 21.92 -3.05 -2.01
C GLU A 837 22.08 -3.59 -0.58
N TRP A 838 23.14 -3.24 0.17
CA TRP A 838 23.29 -3.59 1.57
C TRP A 838 22.11 -3.12 2.44
N THR A 839 21.42 -4.07 3.07
CA THR A 839 20.40 -3.81 4.09
C THR A 839 20.87 -4.22 5.50
N GLY A 840 20.05 -3.95 6.52
CA GLY A 840 20.34 -4.31 7.91
C GLY A 840 21.58 -3.61 8.47
N THR A 841 22.27 -4.28 9.40
CA THR A 841 23.52 -3.79 10.03
C THR A 841 24.64 -4.84 10.09
N GLU A 842 24.37 -6.07 9.66
CA GLU A 842 25.29 -7.21 9.78
C GLU A 842 26.58 -6.99 8.98
N HIS A 843 26.46 -6.40 7.78
CA HIS A 843 27.60 -5.98 6.97
C HIS A 843 28.48 -4.91 7.66
N ILE A 844 27.93 -4.11 8.59
CA ILE A 844 28.67 -3.09 9.37
C ILE A 844 29.42 -3.73 10.54
N GLU A 845 28.89 -4.80 11.12
CA GLU A 845 29.59 -5.62 12.12
C GLU A 845 30.70 -6.42 11.44
N ALA A 846 30.39 -7.11 10.34
CA ALA A 846 31.36 -7.87 9.56
C ALA A 846 32.50 -7.00 9.02
N ALA A 847 32.20 -5.78 8.55
CA ALA A 847 33.24 -4.82 8.17
C ALA A 847 34.22 -4.54 9.31
N ARG A 848 33.78 -4.44 10.57
CA ARG A 848 34.67 -4.20 11.72
C ARG A 848 35.53 -5.41 12.03
N GLU A 849 34.93 -6.60 12.02
CA GLU A 849 35.61 -7.86 12.34
C GLU A 849 36.64 -8.24 11.26
N LEU A 850 36.28 -8.15 9.98
CA LEU A 850 37.18 -8.40 8.86
C LEU A 850 38.41 -7.49 8.88
N ASN A 851 38.27 -6.24 9.33
CA ASN A 851 39.38 -5.31 9.52
C ASN A 851 40.37 -5.72 10.64
N THR A 852 40.11 -6.80 11.38
CA THR A 852 41.00 -7.37 12.41
C THR A 852 41.73 -8.65 12.00
N ILE A 853 41.36 -9.28 10.87
CA ILE A 853 41.91 -10.59 10.47
C ILE A 853 43.37 -10.43 10.02
N PRO A 854 44.36 -11.03 10.72
CA PRO A 854 45.78 -10.85 10.39
C PRO A 854 46.16 -11.55 9.09
N LEU A 855 47.04 -10.93 8.28
CA LEU A 855 47.48 -11.51 7.01
C LEU A 855 48.41 -12.73 7.18
N GLU A 856 48.98 -12.95 8.36
CA GLU A 856 49.75 -14.17 8.70
C GLU A 856 48.92 -15.47 8.66
N PHE A 857 47.59 -15.40 8.56
CA PHE A 857 46.70 -16.55 8.36
C PHE A 857 46.28 -16.77 6.89
N PHE A 858 46.74 -15.95 5.96
CA PHE A 858 46.54 -16.15 4.52
C PHE A 858 47.75 -16.83 3.89
N GLU A 859 47.52 -17.60 2.83
CA GLU A 859 48.58 -18.24 2.05
C GLU A 859 48.25 -18.22 0.56
N ALA A 860 49.27 -17.99 -0.28
CA ALA A 860 49.14 -17.96 -1.73
C ALA A 860 49.20 -19.39 -2.30
N VAL A 861 48.30 -19.74 -3.23
CA VAL A 861 48.11 -21.13 -3.70
C VAL A 861 48.33 -21.30 -5.20
N ASP A 862 48.87 -22.46 -5.58
CA ASP A 862 49.12 -22.81 -6.98
C ASP A 862 47.83 -23.33 -7.66
N VAL A 863 47.12 -22.39 -8.29
CA VAL A 863 45.95 -22.66 -9.12
C VAL A 863 46.30 -23.10 -10.55
N SER A 864 47.57 -23.06 -10.97
CA SER A 864 47.96 -23.30 -12.38
C SER A 864 47.64 -24.73 -12.87
N ALA A 865 47.59 -25.69 -11.94
CA ALA A 865 47.23 -27.08 -12.23
C ALA A 865 45.74 -27.28 -12.58
N LEU A 866 44.86 -26.36 -12.16
CA LEU A 866 43.42 -26.42 -12.42
C LEU A 866 43.09 -26.08 -13.88
N ALA A 867 43.80 -25.12 -14.49
CA ALA A 867 43.43 -24.56 -15.80
C ALA A 867 43.37 -25.60 -16.93
N VAL A 868 42.26 -25.68 -17.67
CA VAL A 868 42.15 -26.51 -18.88
C VAL A 868 43.12 -26.00 -19.95
N ASP A 869 42.96 -24.74 -20.35
CA ASP A 869 43.91 -24.00 -21.19
C ASP A 869 43.93 -22.52 -20.74
N PRO A 870 44.99 -22.07 -20.04
CA PRO A 870 45.09 -20.69 -19.53
C PRO A 870 45.25 -19.63 -20.63
N ALA A 871 45.42 -20.01 -21.90
CA ALA A 871 45.42 -19.08 -23.02
C ALA A 871 44.01 -18.81 -23.61
N VAL A 872 43.00 -19.59 -23.22
CA VAL A 872 41.64 -19.57 -23.81
C VAL A 872 40.57 -19.09 -22.82
N GLY A 873 40.71 -19.40 -21.53
CA GLY A 873 39.68 -19.05 -20.55
C GLY A 873 40.01 -19.39 -19.10
N TRP A 874 38.96 -19.34 -18.29
CA TRP A 874 38.95 -19.56 -16.85
C TRP A 874 38.52 -20.99 -16.45
N TYR A 875 38.30 -21.88 -17.42
CA TYR A 875 37.85 -23.26 -17.21
C TYR A 875 38.86 -24.13 -16.43
N THR A 876 38.34 -25.05 -15.64
CA THR A 876 39.03 -25.96 -14.73
C THR A 876 38.78 -27.45 -15.08
N ARG A 877 39.53 -28.38 -14.48
CA ARG A 877 39.66 -29.79 -14.89
C ARG A 877 39.03 -30.80 -13.93
#